data_AF-J7S120-F1
#
_entry.id   AF-J7S120-F1
#
_cell.length_a   1.000
_cell.length_b   1.000
_cell.length_c   1.000
_cell.angle_alpha   90.00
_cell.angle_beta   90.00
_cell.angle_gamma   90.00
#
_symmetry.space_group_name_H-M   'P 1'
#
loop_
_entity.id
_entity.type
_entity.pdbx_description
1 polymer ?
#
loop_
_entity_poly.entity_id
_entity_poly.type
_entity_poly.pdbx_seq_one_letter_code
_entity_poly.pdbx_strand_id
1 'polypeptide(L)'
;MSGRRTRGAARVQYAEESLPEVLPDLSEDFVHENVESWEQYVSPEVLQQVRKLRVGVEGQLPGESAAVALISSKGYQFFVAWLNNVCESYITGVLHGVKLLWRGFKFDESLLWQDLFGVGEGAATGYYEQLRAKILAQLAHGKQHFDFAQWDELVPEQLEHYFPGSGYRGPFMELPLNDQFEVLYRITRIIEMRSMVFKNYLTAHLDMFQQIEYVKDDATTVIVLPTHGGVLEKTVQIPDPPAYLVPLKLRDCTLRSETPNGVELRNLDTASKVDVFMQGVSVQYTVKAYDWRSFLQYVEQSEIGELHEYIESKLAHRLYAVRLHAQLARDKSMEELVNRRKRSSRLVAREEVSQKKEKTDALYEKVDHRHAFLKNRHRIMVKCNKKLRDVMWSLVWTKFDTDFKLQRPNNRHLPKYIEQGQTITPLDTMILQRGQHFTERIVPNGFATERPELVPEPQEIPSGLCISQADIAQAKILGIEIPEAEENTPDSQQWIFRCMCTEQDISPTSETDFAADRVLRKPMVCCEVCHTWQHWACQPPQLIELLSQMQAQVNTKKEYKHLTIKNFAVVSLGPDGDSAPGGASLERTAPPPLGSRRSTRIRSAEAVKEEEPVPERNEDHEDKSVDHAQHKRPTDRREQLTTLSSSTIVPFICSSCVNKLETELRWKFVPELEALRLKQRKGYDDRERRKKKKLAETATAAILNIDTEPPQNSSGSSYGSSFSASPAQPAQPFSAPGTIQLQTTPADEPVQGT
;
A
#
# COMPACT_ATOMS: atom_id res chain seq x y z
N MET A 1 -40.89 -1.95 69.08
CA MET A 1 -41.09 -1.00 67.96
C MET A 1 -40.53 0.36 68.36
N SER A 2 -40.00 1.15 67.40
CA SER A 2 -39.57 2.56 67.52
C SER A 2 -38.84 2.99 68.83
N GLY A 3 -37.51 3.17 68.77
CA GLY A 3 -36.72 3.69 69.90
C GLY A 3 -35.42 4.40 69.48
N ARG A 4 -35.39 5.72 69.66
CA ARG A 4 -34.27 6.66 69.39
C ARG A 4 -32.89 6.23 69.94
N ARG A 5 -31.83 6.65 69.23
CA ARG A 5 -30.57 7.25 69.77
C ARG A 5 -29.81 7.92 68.60
N THR A 6 -29.73 9.24 68.47
CA THR A 6 -28.93 10.29 69.18
C THR A 6 -27.90 10.88 68.21
N ARG A 7 -27.70 12.20 68.27
CA ARG A 7 -26.83 12.98 67.37
C ARG A 7 -25.35 12.65 67.58
N GLY A 8 -24.58 12.58 66.49
CA GLY A 8 -23.13 12.72 66.46
C GLY A 8 -22.73 13.63 65.30
N ALA A 9 -22.54 14.93 65.56
CA ALA A 9 -22.17 15.89 64.53
C ALA A 9 -20.64 15.91 64.34
N ALA A 10 -20.13 15.01 63.49
CA ALA A 10 -18.75 15.06 63.02
C ALA A 10 -18.67 15.89 61.73
N ARG A 11 -18.53 17.22 61.87
CA ARG A 11 -18.26 18.13 60.77
C ARG A 11 -16.79 17.97 60.36
N VAL A 12 -16.50 16.95 59.56
CA VAL A 12 -15.20 16.85 58.89
C VAL A 12 -15.10 18.02 57.92
N GLN A 13 -14.19 18.95 58.21
CA GLN A 13 -13.89 20.05 57.32
C GLN A 13 -13.29 19.48 56.04
N TYR A 14 -13.80 19.90 54.89
CA TYR A 14 -13.05 19.75 53.65
C TYR A 14 -11.80 20.62 53.78
N ALA A 15 -10.64 19.99 53.86
CA ALA A 15 -9.41 20.65 53.50
C ALA A 15 -9.42 20.79 51.98
N GLU A 16 -9.92 21.92 51.50
CA GLU A 16 -9.45 22.46 50.23
C GLU A 16 -7.96 22.76 50.45
N GLU A 17 -7.08 21.87 49.98
CA GLU A 17 -5.69 22.24 49.72
C GLU A 17 -5.68 23.22 48.55
N SER A 18 -6.01 24.47 48.88
CA SER A 18 -5.63 25.62 48.09
C SER A 18 -4.11 25.58 47.94
N LEU A 19 -3.66 25.52 46.68
CA LEU A 19 -2.27 25.79 46.33
C LEU A 19 -1.88 27.13 46.95
N PRO A 20 -0.69 27.26 47.58
CA PRO A 20 -0.26 28.53 48.15
C PRO A 20 0.04 29.51 47.02
N GLU A 21 -0.97 30.30 46.65
CA GLU A 21 -0.85 31.51 45.84
C GLU A 21 -0.22 32.62 46.71
N VAL A 22 1.05 32.40 47.06
CA VAL A 22 1.91 33.40 47.70
C VAL A 22 3.02 33.73 46.72
N LEU A 23 2.70 34.67 45.82
CA LEU A 23 3.73 35.48 45.18
C LEU A 23 4.40 36.30 46.29
N PRO A 24 5.71 36.16 46.54
CA PRO A 24 6.43 37.20 47.25
C PRO A 24 6.48 38.41 46.33
N ASP A 25 5.88 39.50 46.78
CA ASP A 25 5.96 40.81 46.15
C ASP A 25 7.41 41.32 46.26
N LEU A 26 8.25 40.91 45.30
CA LEU A 26 9.61 41.38 45.15
C LEU A 26 9.60 42.46 44.07
N SER A 27 9.55 43.69 44.58
CA SER A 27 9.93 44.95 43.95
C SER A 27 10.58 44.83 42.57
N GLU A 28 10.01 45.56 41.61
CA GLU A 28 10.72 46.14 40.48
C GLU A 28 11.99 46.86 40.99
N ASP A 29 13.13 46.17 40.99
CA ASP A 29 14.51 46.71 41.05
C ASP A 29 15.53 45.57 41.23
N PHE A 30 15.66 44.71 40.22
CA PHE A 30 16.86 43.86 40.06
C PHE A 30 17.36 43.88 38.62
N VAL A 31 18.08 44.97 38.34
CA VAL A 31 19.29 45.04 37.49
C VAL A 31 19.27 44.23 36.18
N HIS A 32 19.07 44.95 35.07
CA HIS A 32 19.48 44.53 33.72
C HIS A 32 21.02 44.46 33.59
N GLU A 33 21.67 43.47 34.17
CA GLU A 33 23.07 43.12 33.86
C GLU A 33 23.20 41.60 33.70
N ASN A 34 23.77 41.18 32.56
CA ASN A 34 23.91 39.79 32.10
C ASN A 34 22.61 39.06 31.73
N VAL A 35 21.92 39.57 30.70
CA VAL A 35 21.21 38.69 29.75
C VAL A 35 22.26 37.77 29.12
N GLU A 36 22.08 36.45 29.17
CA GLU A 36 23.05 35.52 28.57
C GLU A 36 23.15 35.77 27.05
N SER A 37 24.38 35.76 26.52
CA SER A 37 24.75 36.15 25.14
C SER A 37 23.90 35.49 24.05
N TRP A 38 23.36 34.31 24.33
CA TRP A 38 22.57 33.51 23.41
C TRP A 38 21.07 33.83 23.42
N GLU A 39 20.51 34.45 24.48
CA GLU A 39 19.06 34.72 24.58
C GLU A 39 18.58 35.63 23.44
N GLN A 40 19.44 36.51 22.90
CA GLN A 40 19.12 37.39 21.77
C GLN A 40 18.85 36.65 20.45
N TYR A 41 19.24 35.37 20.33
CA TYR A 41 19.05 34.54 19.14
C TYR A 41 17.87 33.56 19.27
N VAL A 42 16.95 33.81 20.22
CA VAL A 42 15.83 32.91 20.54
C VAL A 42 14.52 33.69 20.59
N SER A 43 13.47 33.14 19.98
CA SER A 43 12.12 33.72 20.05
C SER A 43 11.60 33.90 21.50
N PRO A 44 10.84 34.98 21.78
CA PRO A 44 10.31 35.24 23.13
C PRO A 44 9.37 34.14 23.62
N GLU A 45 8.67 33.44 22.71
CA GLU A 45 7.85 32.28 23.03
C GLU A 45 8.67 31.11 23.58
N VAL A 46 9.83 30.83 22.99
CA VAL A 46 10.75 29.77 23.44
C VAL A 46 11.40 30.16 24.77
N LEU A 47 11.88 31.41 24.91
CA LEU A 47 12.41 31.92 26.19
C LEU A 47 11.38 31.82 27.32
N GLN A 48 10.11 32.16 27.06
CA GLN A 48 9.05 32.02 28.06
C GLN A 48 8.82 30.55 28.45
N GLN A 49 8.96 29.60 27.51
CA GLN A 49 8.83 28.17 27.79
C GLN A 49 10.00 27.62 28.62
N VAL A 50 11.24 28.05 28.33
CA VAL A 50 12.43 27.72 29.15
C VAL A 50 12.24 28.20 30.58
N ARG A 51 11.90 29.49 30.76
CA ARG A 51 11.69 30.11 32.08
C ARG A 51 10.55 29.44 32.86
N LYS A 52 9.44 29.09 32.20
CA LYS A 52 8.29 28.40 32.82
C LYS A 52 8.61 27.00 33.34
N LEU A 53 9.41 26.23 32.60
CA LEU A 53 9.71 24.84 32.96
C LEU A 53 10.75 24.70 34.07
N ARG A 54 11.33 25.82 34.57
CA ARG A 54 12.50 25.82 35.47
C ARG A 54 13.56 24.82 35.03
N VAL A 55 13.79 24.75 33.71
CA VAL A 55 14.82 23.89 33.16
C VAL A 55 16.13 24.37 33.76
N GLY A 56 16.78 23.53 34.55
CA GLY A 56 18.22 23.63 34.72
C GLY A 56 18.79 23.52 33.31
N VAL A 57 19.14 24.67 32.70
CA VAL A 57 19.70 24.71 31.35
C VAL A 57 20.97 23.86 31.31
N GLU A 58 21.67 23.82 32.44
CA GLU A 58 22.49 22.70 32.89
C GLU A 58 21.60 21.47 33.20
N GLY A 59 21.33 20.66 32.17
CA GLY A 59 20.97 19.27 32.43
C GLY A 59 22.20 18.64 33.04
N GLN A 60 22.10 18.11 34.26
CA GLN A 60 23.26 17.50 34.92
C GLN A 60 23.70 16.29 34.10
N LEU A 61 24.74 16.51 33.27
CA LEU A 61 25.59 15.41 32.82
C LEU A 61 26.03 14.64 34.07
N PRO A 62 26.09 13.31 34.03
CA PRO A 62 26.71 12.56 35.11
C PRO A 62 28.10 13.15 35.35
N GLY A 63 28.41 13.55 36.59
CA GLY A 63 29.71 14.15 36.97
C GLY A 63 30.90 13.18 36.86
N GLU A 64 30.69 12.06 36.16
CA GLU A 64 31.61 10.96 36.00
C GLU A 64 32.40 11.12 34.70
N SER A 65 33.72 11.03 34.81
CA SER A 65 34.65 11.15 33.66
C SER A 65 34.29 10.21 32.49
N ALA A 66 33.72 9.03 32.79
CA ALA A 66 33.30 8.05 31.79
C ALA A 66 32.13 8.55 30.91
N ALA A 67 31.16 9.26 31.48
CA ALA A 67 30.03 9.79 30.72
C ALA A 67 30.46 10.90 29.76
N VAL A 68 31.31 11.81 30.24
CA VAL A 68 31.93 12.86 29.41
C VAL A 68 32.78 12.25 28.29
N ALA A 69 33.54 11.18 28.57
CA ALA A 69 34.29 10.45 27.55
C ALA A 69 33.40 9.77 26.49
N LEU A 70 32.20 9.32 26.85
CA LEU A 70 31.26 8.74 25.88
C LEU A 70 30.62 9.81 24.99
N ILE A 71 30.03 10.86 25.57
CA ILE A 71 29.33 11.89 24.80
C ILE A 71 30.28 12.71 23.91
N SER A 72 31.54 12.87 24.32
CA SER A 72 32.59 13.49 23.50
C SER A 72 33.16 12.55 22.42
N SER A 73 32.76 11.27 22.39
CA SER A 73 33.22 10.33 21.37
C SER A 73 32.51 10.51 20.02
N LYS A 74 33.28 10.31 18.94
CA LYS A 74 32.77 10.35 17.55
C LYS A 74 31.67 9.31 17.32
N GLY A 75 31.87 8.08 17.76
CA GLY A 75 30.93 6.97 17.57
C GLY A 75 29.57 7.29 18.17
N TYR A 76 29.55 7.78 19.41
CA TYR A 76 28.34 8.25 20.09
C TYR A 76 27.61 9.34 19.29
N GLN A 77 28.31 10.43 18.97
CA GLN A 77 27.68 11.60 18.33
C GLN A 77 27.05 11.25 16.97
N PHE A 78 27.74 10.51 16.10
CA PHE A 78 27.14 10.08 14.83
C PHE A 78 26.00 9.07 15.00
N PHE A 79 26.08 8.20 16.00
CA PHE A 79 25.05 7.20 16.25
C PHE A 79 23.76 7.81 16.78
N VAL A 80 23.84 8.73 17.76
CA VAL A 80 22.68 9.49 18.25
C VAL A 80 22.09 10.39 17.16
N ALA A 81 22.92 11.03 16.34
CA ALA A 81 22.46 11.78 15.18
C ALA A 81 21.68 10.90 14.19
N TRP A 82 22.16 9.69 13.92
CA TRP A 82 21.48 8.73 13.05
C TRP A 82 20.14 8.28 13.65
N LEU A 83 20.09 7.97 14.95
CA LEU A 83 18.88 7.60 15.68
C LEU A 83 17.82 8.70 15.65
N ASN A 84 18.22 9.95 15.89
CA ASN A 84 17.34 11.11 15.78
C ASN A 84 16.71 11.25 14.38
N ASN A 85 17.35 10.75 13.33
CA ASN A 85 16.84 10.80 11.96
C ASN A 85 15.98 9.58 11.55
N VAL A 86 15.92 8.49 12.34
CA VAL A 86 15.19 7.26 11.97
C VAL A 86 14.05 6.87 12.91
N CYS A 87 14.16 7.25 14.19
CA CYS A 87 13.19 6.98 15.26
C CYS A 87 12.12 8.06 15.38
N GLU A 88 11.13 7.89 16.27
CA GLU A 88 10.20 8.96 16.65
C GLU A 88 10.90 9.96 17.59
N SER A 89 11.38 11.08 17.06
CA SER A 89 12.21 12.06 17.77
C SER A 89 11.68 13.48 17.59
N TYR A 90 12.33 14.48 18.20
CA TYR A 90 12.10 15.89 17.88
C TYR A 90 12.29 16.18 16.37
N ILE A 91 13.35 15.65 15.77
CA ILE A 91 13.70 15.91 14.36
C ILE A 91 12.64 15.34 13.43
N THR A 92 12.32 14.06 13.57
CA THR A 92 11.35 13.40 12.67
C THR A 92 9.91 13.78 12.95
N GLY A 93 9.56 13.99 14.23
CA GLY A 93 8.18 14.24 14.67
C GLY A 93 7.78 15.72 14.65
N VAL A 94 8.64 16.61 15.18
CA VAL A 94 8.33 18.04 15.33
C VAL A 94 8.89 18.88 14.19
N LEU A 95 10.13 18.63 13.77
CA LEU A 95 10.83 19.51 12.82
C LEU A 95 10.49 19.18 11.34
N HIS A 96 10.49 17.89 10.96
CA HIS A 96 10.18 17.47 9.58
C HIS A 96 8.79 16.82 9.41
N GLY A 97 8.15 16.31 10.47
CA GLY A 97 6.82 15.67 10.40
C GLY A 97 6.76 14.44 9.47
N VAL A 98 7.86 13.68 9.39
CA VAL A 98 8.08 12.64 8.37
C VAL A 98 7.54 11.27 8.77
N LYS A 99 7.39 10.40 7.76
CA LYS A 99 7.24 8.96 8.00
C LYS A 99 8.53 8.44 8.66
N LEU A 100 8.38 7.70 9.75
CA LEU A 100 9.51 7.09 10.47
C LEU A 100 9.98 5.80 9.81
N LEU A 101 11.29 5.51 9.94
CA LEU A 101 11.85 4.20 9.62
C LEU A 101 11.57 3.22 10.76
N TRP A 102 11.86 3.62 12.01
CA TRP A 102 11.52 2.88 13.22
C TRP A 102 10.28 3.48 13.87
N ARG A 103 9.14 2.86 13.61
CA ARG A 103 7.85 3.21 14.25
C ARG A 103 7.76 2.58 15.65
N GLY A 104 7.04 3.25 16.55
CA GLY A 104 6.80 2.75 17.91
C GLY A 104 8.05 2.70 18.79
N PHE A 105 9.07 3.50 18.46
CA PHE A 105 10.24 3.70 19.31
C PHE A 105 10.53 5.20 19.40
N LYS A 106 10.16 5.78 20.55
CA LYS A 106 10.43 7.18 20.87
C LYS A 106 11.88 7.34 21.28
N PHE A 107 12.63 8.14 20.53
CA PHE A 107 14.02 8.40 20.77
C PHE A 107 14.27 9.82 21.25
N ASP A 108 14.99 9.89 22.37
CA ASP A 108 15.54 11.11 22.94
C ASP A 108 16.89 10.78 23.58
N GLU A 109 17.87 11.66 23.38
CA GLU A 109 19.24 11.48 23.87
C GLU A 109 19.29 11.39 25.41
N SER A 110 18.39 12.09 26.10
CA SER A 110 18.33 12.08 27.57
C SER A 110 17.60 10.87 28.17
N LEU A 111 16.74 10.17 27.41
CA LEU A 111 16.24 8.84 27.77
C LEU A 111 17.36 7.80 27.72
N LEU A 112 18.24 7.90 26.71
CA LEU A 112 19.42 7.04 26.60
C LEU A 112 20.41 7.31 27.75
N TRP A 113 20.61 8.56 28.17
CA TRP A 113 21.43 8.89 29.35
C TRP A 113 20.85 8.33 30.65
N GLN A 114 19.53 8.33 30.83
CA GLN A 114 18.87 7.76 32.02
C GLN A 114 19.13 6.26 32.17
N ASP A 115 19.08 5.48 31.08
CA ASP A 115 19.30 4.03 31.13
C ASP A 115 20.80 3.68 31.22
N LEU A 116 21.68 4.40 30.51
CA LEU A 116 23.13 4.14 30.55
C LEU A 116 23.83 4.58 31.84
N PHE A 117 23.38 5.69 32.46
CA PHE A 117 24.07 6.32 33.59
C PHE A 117 23.21 6.41 34.86
N GLY A 118 21.96 5.97 34.84
CA GLY A 118 21.05 6.05 35.99
C GLY A 118 20.64 7.48 36.40
N VAL A 119 20.87 8.49 35.54
CA VAL A 119 20.64 9.90 35.87
C VAL A 119 19.17 10.30 35.70
N GLY A 120 18.38 10.06 36.73
CA GLY A 120 17.00 10.56 36.85
C GLY A 120 16.12 9.73 37.79
N GLU A 121 15.07 10.34 38.35
CA GLU A 121 14.05 9.58 39.10
C GLU A 121 13.19 8.73 38.16
N GLY A 122 13.40 7.41 38.22
CA GLY A 122 12.61 6.43 37.46
C GLY A 122 13.33 5.89 36.24
N ALA A 123 14.35 5.05 36.46
CA ALA A 123 15.09 4.36 35.41
C ALA A 123 14.17 3.72 34.35
N ALA A 124 14.46 4.00 33.08
CA ALA A 124 13.86 3.37 31.90
C ALA A 124 14.62 2.07 31.57
N THR A 125 14.68 1.15 32.53
CA THR A 125 15.53 -0.06 32.49
C THR A 125 15.34 -0.86 31.20
N GLY A 126 16.41 -1.03 30.43
CA GLY A 126 16.44 -1.85 29.21
C GLY A 126 16.15 -1.07 27.93
N TYR A 127 16.16 0.26 27.97
CA TYR A 127 15.98 1.11 26.79
C TYR A 127 17.11 0.93 25.75
N TYR A 128 18.36 0.83 26.21
CA TYR A 128 19.54 0.52 25.40
C TYR A 128 19.48 -0.90 24.83
N GLU A 129 18.91 -1.86 25.56
CA GLU A 129 18.71 -3.24 25.09
C GLU A 129 17.66 -3.32 23.98
N GLN A 130 16.52 -2.62 24.12
CA GLN A 130 15.51 -2.48 23.06
C GLN A 130 16.10 -1.85 21.79
N LEU A 131 16.97 -0.87 21.95
CA LEU A 131 17.67 -0.20 20.87
C LEU A 131 18.65 -1.14 20.15
N ARG A 132 19.43 -1.92 20.90
CA ARG A 132 20.27 -3.01 20.36
C ARG A 132 19.42 -4.05 19.63
N ALA A 133 18.32 -4.53 20.20
CA ALA A 133 17.45 -5.51 19.55
C ALA A 133 16.92 -5.03 18.19
N LYS A 134 16.52 -3.76 18.07
CA LYS A 134 16.08 -3.15 16.79
C LYS A 134 17.22 -3.08 15.76
N ILE A 135 18.44 -2.80 16.20
CA ILE A 135 19.64 -2.80 15.34
C ILE A 135 19.94 -4.19 14.83
N LEU A 136 19.94 -5.21 15.69
CA LEU A 136 20.16 -6.61 15.31
C LEU A 136 19.14 -7.06 14.26
N ALA A 137 17.85 -6.78 14.53
CA ALA A 137 16.76 -7.09 13.61
C ALA A 137 16.93 -6.45 12.23
N GLN A 138 17.41 -5.20 12.17
CA GLN A 138 17.66 -4.53 10.89
C GLN A 138 18.93 -5.03 10.18
N LEU A 139 19.99 -5.34 10.92
CA LEU A 139 21.24 -5.91 10.38
C LEU A 139 20.97 -7.27 9.69
N ALA A 140 20.14 -8.09 10.34
CA ALA A 140 19.79 -9.44 9.90
C ALA A 140 18.55 -9.51 8.97
N HIS A 141 18.22 -8.40 8.30
CA HIS A 141 17.17 -8.29 7.28
C HIS A 141 15.72 -8.58 7.73
N GLY A 142 15.40 -8.33 9.01
CA GLY A 142 14.01 -8.26 9.47
C GLY A 142 13.33 -9.60 9.75
N LYS A 143 14.09 -10.65 10.12
CA LYS A 143 13.47 -11.80 10.82
C LYS A 143 12.92 -11.32 12.18
N GLN A 144 11.84 -11.91 12.68
CA GLN A 144 11.17 -11.40 13.88
C GLN A 144 11.69 -11.98 15.21
N HIS A 145 12.45 -13.07 15.18
CA HIS A 145 13.03 -13.69 16.36
C HIS A 145 14.55 -13.69 16.28
N PHE A 146 15.17 -12.94 17.20
CA PHE A 146 16.61 -12.91 17.43
C PHE A 146 16.89 -13.10 18.91
N ASP A 147 17.77 -14.03 19.22
CA ASP A 147 18.40 -14.15 20.54
C ASP A 147 19.60 -13.20 20.57
N PHE A 148 19.84 -12.54 21.71
CA PHE A 148 21.04 -11.74 21.93
C PHE A 148 22.33 -12.57 21.82
N ALA A 149 22.26 -13.90 22.01
CA ALA A 149 23.38 -14.81 21.72
C ALA A 149 23.87 -14.72 20.27
N GLN A 150 23.03 -14.32 19.31
CA GLN A 150 23.41 -14.15 17.90
C GLN A 150 24.15 -12.83 17.64
N TRP A 151 24.17 -11.89 18.59
CA TRP A 151 24.88 -10.61 18.46
C TRP A 151 26.39 -10.85 18.34
N ASP A 152 26.95 -11.69 19.20
CA ASP A 152 28.40 -11.95 19.28
C ASP A 152 28.92 -12.92 18.20
N GLU A 153 28.02 -13.49 17.38
CA GLU A 153 28.37 -14.23 16.15
C GLU A 153 28.23 -13.34 14.90
N LEU A 154 27.06 -12.71 14.73
CA LEU A 154 26.73 -11.96 13.52
C LEU A 154 27.47 -10.62 13.41
N VAL A 155 27.64 -9.89 14.53
CA VAL A 155 28.27 -8.56 14.50
C VAL A 155 29.76 -8.62 14.13
N PRO A 156 30.60 -9.50 14.73
CA PRO A 156 31.98 -9.67 14.30
C PRO A 156 32.11 -10.08 12.83
N GLU A 157 31.28 -11.01 12.35
CA GLU A 157 31.31 -11.47 10.95
C GLU A 157 31.04 -10.31 9.97
N GLN A 158 29.97 -9.54 10.21
CA GLN A 158 29.65 -8.40 9.34
C GLN A 158 30.69 -7.28 9.46
N LEU A 159 31.20 -6.99 10.66
CA LEU A 159 32.23 -5.97 10.84
C LEU A 159 33.53 -6.32 10.12
N GLU A 160 34.02 -7.55 10.23
CA GLU A 160 35.27 -7.95 9.58
C GLU A 160 35.12 -8.05 8.05
N HIS A 161 33.91 -8.34 7.55
CA HIS A 161 33.61 -8.33 6.10
C HIS A 161 33.65 -6.92 5.50
N TYR A 162 33.08 -5.92 6.19
CA TYR A 162 33.00 -4.54 5.68
C TYR A 162 34.16 -3.63 6.12
N PHE A 163 34.84 -3.97 7.23
CA PHE A 163 35.97 -3.24 7.79
C PHE A 163 37.09 -4.24 8.18
N PRO A 164 37.85 -4.78 7.21
CA PRO A 164 38.90 -5.76 7.48
C PRO A 164 39.95 -5.23 8.46
N GLY A 165 40.37 -6.06 9.42
CA GLY A 165 41.22 -5.62 10.52
C GLY A 165 40.48 -4.82 11.59
N SER A 166 39.16 -5.00 11.71
CA SER A 166 38.32 -4.32 12.72
C SER A 166 38.77 -4.58 14.16
N GLY A 167 39.44 -5.72 14.39
CA GLY A 167 39.98 -6.15 15.68
C GLY A 167 38.93 -6.64 16.68
N TYR A 168 37.64 -6.53 16.37
CA TYR A 168 36.56 -6.86 17.29
C TYR A 168 36.39 -8.38 17.44
N ARG A 169 36.80 -8.92 18.60
CA ARG A 169 36.62 -10.32 19.00
C ARG A 169 36.36 -10.40 20.51
N GLY A 170 35.11 -10.63 20.88
CA GLY A 170 34.68 -10.79 22.27
C GLY A 170 33.18 -10.47 22.43
N PRO A 171 32.61 -10.68 23.62
CA PRO A 171 31.21 -10.36 23.91
C PRO A 171 31.00 -8.83 23.91
N PHE A 172 29.95 -8.36 23.22
CA PHE A 172 29.70 -6.91 23.07
C PHE A 172 29.54 -6.18 24.40
N MET A 173 28.92 -6.82 25.39
CA MET A 173 28.66 -6.22 26.70
C MET A 173 29.91 -6.11 27.58
N GLU A 174 31.00 -6.80 27.25
CA GLU A 174 32.29 -6.68 27.95
C GLU A 174 33.14 -5.51 27.43
N LEU A 175 32.77 -4.90 26.30
CA LEU A 175 33.42 -3.70 25.80
C LEU A 175 33.14 -2.47 26.67
N PRO A 176 34.09 -1.53 26.82
CA PRO A 176 33.82 -0.17 27.28
C PRO A 176 32.72 0.49 26.45
N LEU A 177 31.89 1.34 27.08
CA LEU A 177 30.78 2.02 26.39
C LEU A 177 31.23 2.79 25.14
N ASN A 178 32.39 3.43 25.15
CA ASN A 178 32.94 4.14 23.99
C ASN A 178 33.12 3.21 22.79
N ASP A 179 33.65 2.00 23.03
CA ASP A 179 33.91 1.00 22.00
C ASP A 179 32.59 0.34 21.55
N GLN A 180 31.64 0.14 22.46
CA GLN A 180 30.28 -0.29 22.10
C GLN A 180 29.62 0.69 21.12
N PHE A 181 29.70 2.00 21.37
CA PHE A 181 29.12 3.02 20.50
C PHE A 181 29.89 3.20 19.18
N GLU A 182 31.20 2.96 19.15
CA GLU A 182 31.98 2.88 17.91
C GLU A 182 31.59 1.65 17.06
N VAL A 183 31.33 0.50 17.68
CA VAL A 183 30.76 -0.69 17.02
C VAL A 183 29.37 -0.40 16.47
N LEU A 184 28.49 0.23 17.27
CA LEU A 184 27.15 0.63 16.85
C LEU A 184 27.16 1.64 15.68
N TYR A 185 28.09 2.59 15.68
CA TYR A 185 28.33 3.49 14.55
C TYR A 185 28.76 2.74 13.28
N ARG A 186 29.69 1.79 13.37
CA ARG A 186 30.09 0.96 12.21
C ARG A 186 28.92 0.12 11.69
N ILE A 187 28.10 -0.40 12.59
CA ILE A 187 26.85 -1.10 12.25
C ILE A 187 25.89 -0.18 11.47
N THR A 188 25.66 1.08 11.88
CA THR A 188 24.78 1.97 11.09
C THR A 188 25.33 2.20 9.69
N ARG A 189 26.65 2.33 9.52
CA ARG A 189 27.27 2.40 8.18
C ARG A 189 27.05 1.13 7.34
N ILE A 190 27.09 -0.07 7.93
CA ILE A 190 26.72 -1.32 7.24
C ILE A 190 25.24 -1.30 6.82
N ILE A 191 24.35 -0.82 7.71
CA ILE A 191 22.91 -0.68 7.42
C ILE A 191 22.70 0.31 6.25
N GLU A 192 23.38 1.46 6.23
CA GLU A 192 23.33 2.44 5.14
C GLU A 192 23.79 1.82 3.80
N MET A 193 24.90 1.07 3.82
CA MET A 193 25.46 0.41 2.64
C MET A 193 24.60 -0.74 2.10
N ARG A 194 23.91 -1.50 2.97
CA ARG A 194 23.27 -2.78 2.60
C ARG A 194 21.75 -2.76 2.61
N SER A 195 21.11 -2.04 3.55
CA SER A 195 19.66 -2.13 3.74
C SER A 195 18.90 -1.37 2.65
N MET A 196 18.22 -2.11 1.76
CA MET A 196 17.34 -1.52 0.75
C MET A 196 16.19 -0.71 1.37
N VAL A 197 15.73 -1.09 2.57
CA VAL A 197 14.72 -0.32 3.32
C VAL A 197 15.30 1.04 3.72
N PHE A 198 16.53 1.07 4.26
CA PHE A 198 17.21 2.32 4.59
C PHE A 198 17.52 3.15 3.32
N LYS A 199 17.99 2.55 2.22
CA LYS A 199 18.26 3.31 0.98
C LYS A 199 17.01 3.98 0.42
N ASN A 200 15.86 3.30 0.47
CA ASN A 200 14.57 3.90 0.12
C ASN A 200 14.16 5.02 1.09
N TYR A 201 14.48 4.88 2.38
CA TYR A 201 14.26 5.89 3.41
C TYR A 201 15.10 7.15 3.16
N LEU A 202 16.41 6.99 3.02
CA LEU A 202 17.38 8.02 2.69
C LEU A 202 17.01 8.76 1.39
N THR A 203 16.55 8.04 0.36
CA THR A 203 16.10 8.67 -0.91
C THR A 203 14.85 9.53 -0.73
N ALA A 204 13.98 9.20 0.24
CA ALA A 204 12.76 9.96 0.53
C ALA A 204 12.97 11.15 1.50
N HIS A 205 14.07 11.13 2.27
CA HIS A 205 14.36 12.05 3.38
C HIS A 205 15.82 12.51 3.38
N LEU A 206 16.38 12.75 2.18
CA LEU A 206 17.81 13.06 2.00
C LEU A 206 18.23 14.33 2.74
N ASP A 207 17.31 15.28 2.87
CA ASP A 207 17.44 16.52 3.64
C ASP A 207 17.83 16.28 5.10
N MET A 208 17.26 15.27 5.76
CA MET A 208 17.58 14.96 7.17
C MET A 208 19.00 14.41 7.34
N PHE A 209 19.54 13.73 6.32
CA PHE A 209 20.87 13.12 6.35
C PHE A 209 21.96 13.99 5.71
N GLN A 210 21.59 15.04 5.00
CA GLN A 210 22.49 16.10 4.54
C GLN A 210 22.79 17.06 5.70
N GLN A 211 23.81 16.69 6.47
CA GLN A 211 24.36 17.54 7.53
C GLN A 211 24.92 18.81 6.90
N ILE A 212 24.60 19.97 7.48
CA ILE A 212 25.06 21.25 6.98
C ILE A 212 26.53 21.39 7.36
N GLU A 213 27.39 21.47 6.35
CA GLU A 213 28.85 21.67 6.50
C GLU A 213 29.20 23.14 6.24
N TYR A 214 29.85 23.78 7.21
CA TYR A 214 30.45 25.10 7.09
C TYR A 214 31.94 24.95 6.76
N VAL A 215 32.38 25.47 5.62
CA VAL A 215 33.81 25.45 5.25
C VAL A 215 34.53 26.52 6.06
N LYS A 216 35.56 26.10 6.80
CA LYS A 216 36.38 26.98 7.62
C LYS A 216 37.68 27.33 6.88
N ASP A 217 38.39 26.31 6.42
CA ASP A 217 39.56 26.40 5.54
C ASP A 217 39.43 25.37 4.39
N ASP A 218 40.33 25.42 3.39
CA ASP A 218 40.38 24.47 2.25
C ASP A 218 40.43 22.98 2.66
N ALA A 219 40.86 22.67 3.89
CA ALA A 219 40.98 21.32 4.43
C ALA A 219 40.07 21.03 5.63
N THR A 220 39.30 22.00 6.13
CA THR A 220 38.53 21.90 7.39
C THR A 220 37.07 22.31 7.19
N THR A 221 36.13 21.42 7.54
CA THR A 221 34.70 21.75 7.56
C THR A 221 34.09 21.46 8.92
N VAL A 222 33.21 22.34 9.38
CA VAL A 222 32.48 22.22 10.64
C VAL A 222 31.09 21.67 10.35
N ILE A 223 30.70 20.62 11.06
CA ILE A 223 29.46 19.88 10.84
C ILE A 223 28.60 19.96 12.10
N VAL A 224 27.39 20.49 11.98
CA VAL A 224 26.40 20.51 13.07
C VAL A 224 25.54 19.26 13.00
N LEU A 225 25.56 18.43 14.04
CA LEU A 225 24.76 17.20 14.11
C LEU A 225 23.39 17.44 14.74
N PRO A 226 22.35 16.65 14.41
CA PRO A 226 21.03 16.67 15.05
C PRO A 226 21.00 16.05 16.48
N THR A 227 22.03 16.23 17.31
CA THR A 227 22.05 15.88 18.74
C THR A 227 21.79 17.11 19.63
N HIS A 228 21.78 16.98 20.96
CA HIS A 228 21.58 18.10 21.90
C HIS A 228 22.63 19.21 21.81
N GLY A 229 23.85 18.91 21.35
CA GLY A 229 24.93 19.90 21.19
C GLY A 229 26.10 19.49 20.28
N GLY A 230 25.96 18.40 19.52
CA GLY A 230 27.04 17.82 18.72
C GLY A 230 27.51 18.73 17.58
N VAL A 231 28.78 19.12 17.62
CA VAL A 231 29.50 19.79 16.53
C VAL A 231 30.84 19.10 16.32
N LEU A 232 31.18 18.79 15.06
CA LEU A 232 32.44 18.16 14.69
C LEU A 232 33.22 19.02 13.70
N GLU A 233 34.53 19.04 13.84
CA GLU A 233 35.47 19.52 12.82
C GLU A 233 35.97 18.31 12.02
N LYS A 234 35.72 18.31 10.71
CA LYS A 234 36.15 17.33 9.72
C LYS A 234 37.39 17.89 9.03
N THR A 235 38.54 17.25 9.26
CA THR A 235 39.82 17.65 8.68
C THR A 235 40.24 16.63 7.65
N VAL A 236 40.42 17.08 6.40
CA VAL A 236 40.94 16.26 5.30
C VAL A 236 42.46 16.35 5.31
N GLN A 237 43.11 15.27 5.75
CA GLN A 237 44.56 15.14 5.65
C GLN A 237 44.91 14.67 4.23
N ILE A 238 45.34 15.64 3.42
CA ILE A 238 45.89 15.39 2.09
C ILE A 238 47.38 15.08 2.26
N PRO A 239 47.89 13.95 1.75
CA PRO A 239 49.33 13.66 1.79
C PRO A 239 50.09 14.68 0.93
N ASP A 240 51.32 15.00 1.32
CA ASP A 240 52.14 16.00 0.61
C ASP A 240 52.10 15.79 -0.91
N PRO A 241 51.84 16.85 -1.69
CA PRO A 241 51.65 16.71 -3.12
C PRO A 241 52.91 16.10 -3.75
N PRO A 242 52.80 14.96 -4.47
CA PRO A 242 53.97 14.36 -5.11
C PRO A 242 54.59 15.37 -6.06
N ALA A 243 55.93 15.38 -6.15
CA ALA A 243 56.73 16.38 -6.89
C ALA A 243 56.46 16.47 -8.41
N TYR A 244 55.45 15.74 -8.92
CA TYR A 244 55.05 15.69 -10.32
C TYR A 244 53.54 15.96 -10.44
N LEU A 245 53.20 17.21 -10.77
CA LEU A 245 51.84 17.62 -11.12
C LEU A 245 51.47 17.06 -12.51
N VAL A 246 50.66 16.01 -12.57
CA VAL A 246 50.16 15.44 -13.84
C VAL A 246 48.79 16.06 -14.19
N PRO A 247 48.64 16.71 -15.35
CA PRO A 247 47.34 17.23 -15.78
C PRO A 247 46.29 16.12 -15.97
N LEU A 248 45.15 16.24 -15.29
CA LEU A 248 44.00 15.31 -15.32
C LEU A 248 43.43 14.98 -16.71
N LYS A 249 43.84 15.72 -17.76
CA LYS A 249 43.41 15.51 -19.15
C LYS A 249 44.24 14.48 -19.93
N LEU A 250 45.31 13.93 -19.35
CA LEU A 250 46.25 13.02 -20.03
C LEU A 250 45.95 11.51 -19.84
N ARG A 251 44.68 11.13 -19.66
CA ARG A 251 44.29 9.71 -19.77
C ARG A 251 44.65 9.21 -21.19
N ASP A 252 45.24 8.03 -21.26
CA ASP A 252 45.63 7.31 -22.49
C ASP A 252 46.67 8.01 -23.39
N CYS A 253 47.51 8.90 -22.82
CA CYS A 253 48.61 9.52 -23.57
C CYS A 253 49.82 8.59 -23.71
N THR A 254 50.12 8.18 -24.94
CA THR A 254 51.36 7.47 -25.30
C THR A 254 52.42 8.44 -25.80
N LEU A 255 53.52 8.57 -25.06
CA LEU A 255 54.71 9.31 -25.48
C LEU A 255 55.54 8.45 -26.43
N ARG A 256 55.69 8.90 -27.67
CA ARG A 256 56.63 8.34 -28.65
C ARG A 256 58.01 8.97 -28.44
N SER A 257 58.96 8.19 -27.94
CA SER A 257 60.35 8.58 -27.80
C SER A 257 61.19 7.87 -28.87
N GLU A 258 61.80 8.64 -29.77
CA GLU A 258 62.68 8.07 -30.79
C GLU A 258 64.11 8.02 -30.27
N THR A 259 64.67 6.82 -30.16
CA THR A 259 66.07 6.59 -29.80
C THR A 259 66.84 6.08 -31.02
N PRO A 260 68.18 6.16 -31.05
CA PRO A 260 68.98 5.67 -32.19
C PRO A 260 68.75 4.19 -32.53
N ASN A 261 68.25 3.40 -31.58
CA ASN A 261 68.01 1.96 -31.71
C ASN A 261 66.52 1.62 -31.96
N GLY A 262 65.63 2.61 -32.05
CA GLY A 262 64.21 2.39 -32.34
C GLY A 262 63.25 3.36 -31.65
N VAL A 263 61.98 3.22 -32.02
CA VAL A 263 60.86 4.01 -31.48
C VAL A 263 60.29 3.30 -30.24
N GLU A 264 60.43 3.93 -29.08
CA GLU A 264 59.84 3.46 -27.82
C GLU A 264 58.52 4.19 -27.55
N LEU A 265 57.42 3.44 -27.36
CA LEU A 265 56.12 4.00 -26.98
C LEU A 265 55.91 3.80 -25.48
N ARG A 266 55.95 4.88 -24.70
CA ARG A 266 55.66 4.85 -23.26
C ARG A 266 54.24 5.31 -22.99
N ASN A 267 53.40 4.40 -22.49
CA ASN A 267 52.06 4.76 -22.03
C ASN A 267 52.14 5.44 -20.66
N LEU A 268 51.57 6.64 -20.52
CA LEU A 268 51.48 7.36 -19.25
C LEU A 268 50.26 6.87 -18.44
N ASP A 269 50.26 5.60 -18.04
CA ASP A 269 49.27 5.13 -17.08
C ASP A 269 49.60 5.68 -15.68
N THR A 270 48.84 6.69 -15.28
CA THR A 270 48.90 7.29 -13.94
C THR A 270 47.75 6.86 -13.04
N ALA A 271 46.89 5.91 -13.45
CA ALA A 271 45.76 5.46 -12.64
C ALA A 271 46.24 4.93 -11.28
N SER A 272 47.20 4.00 -11.29
CA SER A 272 47.84 3.47 -10.07
C SER A 272 48.44 4.54 -9.15
N LYS A 273 48.94 5.66 -9.70
CA LYS A 273 49.50 6.77 -8.90
C LYS A 273 48.41 7.66 -8.30
N VAL A 274 47.31 7.87 -9.04
CA VAL A 274 46.11 8.52 -8.51
C VAL A 274 45.50 7.65 -7.41
N ASP A 275 45.42 6.33 -7.60
CA ASP A 275 44.90 5.40 -6.59
C ASP A 275 45.75 5.43 -5.31
N VAL A 276 47.08 5.42 -5.42
CA VAL A 276 47.99 5.57 -4.26
C VAL A 276 47.83 6.93 -3.56
N PHE A 277 47.67 8.02 -4.32
CA PHE A 277 47.41 9.34 -3.73
C PHE A 277 46.05 9.38 -3.01
N MET A 278 45.00 8.87 -3.64
CA MET A 278 43.64 8.79 -3.08
C MET A 278 43.56 7.87 -1.86
N GLN A 279 44.38 6.81 -1.80
CA GLN A 279 44.53 5.95 -0.61
C GLN A 279 45.26 6.65 0.55
N GLY A 280 46.11 7.64 0.24
CA GLY A 280 46.78 8.47 1.26
C GLY A 280 45.93 9.61 1.83
N VAL A 281 44.85 10.00 1.15
CA VAL A 281 43.89 11.00 1.68
C VAL A 281 43.08 10.37 2.80
N SER A 282 43.21 10.89 4.02
CA SER A 282 42.44 10.43 5.18
C SER A 282 41.57 11.55 5.75
N VAL A 283 40.39 11.19 6.28
CA VAL A 283 39.45 12.15 6.86
C VAL A 283 39.35 11.91 8.36
N GLN A 284 39.83 12.88 9.13
CA GLN A 284 39.75 12.88 10.59
C GLN A 284 38.52 13.69 11.04
N TYR A 285 37.91 13.27 12.15
CA TYR A 285 36.74 13.94 12.74
C TYR A 285 37.03 14.18 14.21
N THR A 286 36.97 15.43 14.65
CA THR A 286 37.18 15.85 16.03
C THR A 286 35.90 16.47 16.58
N VAL A 287 35.36 15.93 17.66
CA VAL A 287 34.21 16.52 18.35
C VAL A 287 34.65 17.81 19.06
N LYS A 288 33.97 18.92 18.79
CA LYS A 288 34.23 20.25 19.39
C LYS A 288 33.21 20.61 20.45
N ALA A 289 31.95 20.26 20.19
CA ALA A 289 30.86 20.35 21.15
C ALA A 289 30.11 19.01 21.18
N TYR A 290 29.61 18.64 22.36
CA TYR A 290 28.93 17.38 22.62
C TYR A 290 27.64 17.55 23.43
N ASP A 291 27.48 18.69 24.11
CA ASP A 291 26.32 19.07 24.90
C ASP A 291 25.97 20.55 24.68
N TRP A 292 24.89 21.04 25.29
CA TRP A 292 24.46 22.43 25.14
C TRP A 292 25.51 23.44 25.62
N ARG A 293 26.23 23.16 26.71
CA ARG A 293 27.21 24.09 27.28
C ARG A 293 28.44 24.20 26.39
N SER A 294 29.00 23.07 25.95
CA SER A 294 30.10 23.06 24.98
C SER A 294 29.68 23.62 23.62
N PHE A 295 28.40 23.46 23.22
CA PHE A 295 27.86 24.09 22.02
C PHE A 295 27.89 25.62 22.13
N LEU A 296 27.28 26.20 23.18
CA LEU A 296 27.30 27.65 23.38
C LEU A 296 28.74 28.19 23.48
N GLN A 297 29.61 27.54 24.25
CA GLN A 297 31.01 27.92 24.37
C GLN A 297 31.74 27.85 23.01
N TYR A 298 31.45 26.86 22.17
CA TYR A 298 32.01 26.77 20.83
C TYR A 298 31.48 27.86 19.89
N VAL A 299 30.19 28.21 19.98
CA VAL A 299 29.58 29.31 19.21
C VAL A 299 30.24 30.65 19.58
N GLU A 300 30.41 30.94 20.88
CA GLU A 300 31.08 32.17 21.35
C GLU A 300 32.56 32.26 20.94
N GLN A 301 33.23 31.12 20.74
CA GLN A 301 34.64 31.03 20.34
C GLN A 301 34.84 30.87 18.83
N SER A 302 33.77 30.71 18.05
CA SER A 302 33.84 30.42 16.62
C SER A 302 33.75 31.71 15.80
N GLU A 303 34.52 31.76 14.71
CA GLU A 303 34.43 32.82 13.69
C GLU A 303 33.22 32.61 12.74
N ILE A 304 32.56 31.45 12.82
CA ILE A 304 31.40 31.08 11.97
C ILE A 304 30.11 31.63 12.61
N GLY A 305 29.74 32.85 12.22
CA GLY A 305 28.57 33.56 12.75
C GLY A 305 27.23 32.86 12.51
N GLU A 306 27.13 32.03 11.47
CA GLU A 306 25.93 31.27 11.11
C GLU A 306 25.56 30.20 12.15
N LEU A 307 26.49 29.79 13.03
CA LEU A 307 26.19 28.79 14.07
C LEU A 307 25.13 29.29 15.08
N HIS A 308 24.95 30.60 15.20
CA HIS A 308 23.91 31.19 16.05
C HIS A 308 22.48 30.81 15.60
N GLU A 309 22.26 30.50 14.31
CA GLU A 309 20.95 30.09 13.78
C GLU A 309 20.44 28.77 14.41
N TYR A 310 21.34 27.93 14.93
CA TYR A 310 20.97 26.67 15.56
C TYR A 310 20.59 26.81 17.04
N ILE A 311 20.86 27.95 17.70
CA ILE A 311 20.62 28.15 19.13
C ILE A 311 19.16 27.85 19.47
N GLU A 312 18.20 28.46 18.75
CA GLU A 312 16.77 28.24 18.97
C GLU A 312 16.35 26.79 18.68
N SER A 313 16.83 26.18 17.58
CA SER A 313 16.50 24.80 17.20
C SER A 313 17.00 23.78 18.24
N LYS A 314 18.23 23.94 18.72
CA LYS A 314 18.85 23.12 19.78
C LYS A 314 18.11 23.26 21.10
N LEU A 315 17.74 24.49 21.47
CA LEU A 315 16.98 24.77 22.68
C LEU A 315 15.56 24.18 22.61
N ALA A 316 14.89 24.27 21.47
CA ALA A 316 13.58 23.67 21.23
C ALA A 316 13.62 22.13 21.29
N HIS A 317 14.70 21.50 20.80
CA HIS A 317 14.95 20.06 20.98
C HIS A 317 15.01 19.69 22.47
N ARG A 318 15.74 20.46 23.29
CA ARG A 318 15.83 20.21 24.74
C ARG A 318 14.51 20.47 25.48
N LEU A 319 13.72 21.45 25.05
CA LEU A 319 12.36 21.65 25.56
C LEU A 319 11.42 20.48 25.25
N TYR A 320 11.58 19.84 24.08
CA TYR A 320 10.88 18.61 23.74
C TYR A 320 11.27 17.47 24.68
N ALA A 321 12.57 17.27 24.91
CA ALA A 321 13.09 16.25 25.84
C ALA A 321 12.48 16.39 27.24
N VAL A 322 12.52 17.60 27.83
CA VAL A 322 11.96 17.89 29.17
C VAL A 322 10.45 17.59 29.23
N ARG A 323 9.70 17.90 28.17
CA ARG A 323 8.26 17.58 28.09
C ARG A 323 7.99 16.08 28.00
N LEU A 324 8.82 15.35 27.26
CA LEU A 324 8.72 13.90 27.12
C LEU A 324 8.95 13.21 28.47
N HIS A 325 9.98 13.63 29.22
CA HIS A 325 10.20 13.16 30.61
C HIS A 325 9.03 13.48 31.53
N ALA A 326 8.54 14.72 31.52
CA ALA A 326 7.38 15.12 32.31
C ALA A 326 6.09 14.38 31.91
N GLN A 327 6.00 13.83 30.70
CA GLN A 327 4.92 12.93 30.31
C GLN A 327 5.15 11.51 30.86
N LEU A 328 6.31 10.91 30.60
CA LEU A 328 6.62 9.54 31.02
C LEU A 328 6.56 9.37 32.55
N ALA A 329 7.02 10.37 33.31
CA ALA A 329 6.90 10.38 34.78
C ALA A 329 5.43 10.40 35.26
N ARG A 330 4.54 11.13 34.55
CA ARG A 330 3.10 11.12 34.85
C ARG A 330 2.45 9.78 34.49
N ASP A 331 2.80 9.22 33.34
CA ASP A 331 2.26 7.94 32.87
C ASP A 331 2.67 6.81 33.84
N LYS A 332 3.94 6.75 34.26
CA LYS A 332 4.45 5.82 35.28
C LYS A 332 3.80 6.05 36.66
N SER A 333 3.62 7.30 37.09
CA SER A 333 2.92 7.61 38.35
C SER A 333 1.46 7.12 38.32
N MET A 334 0.77 7.29 37.19
CA MET A 334 -0.58 6.75 36.98
C MET A 334 -0.62 5.22 37.05
N GLU A 335 0.36 4.54 36.43
CA GLU A 335 0.48 3.09 36.48
C GLU A 335 0.76 2.57 37.90
N GLU A 336 1.69 3.19 38.64
CA GLU A 336 1.96 2.85 40.04
C GLU A 336 0.74 3.10 40.95
N LEU A 337 -0.04 4.15 40.68
CA LEU A 337 -1.31 4.44 41.36
C LEU A 337 -2.39 3.38 41.09
N VAL A 338 -2.47 2.85 39.86
CA VAL A 338 -3.38 1.75 39.49
C VAL A 338 -2.99 0.46 40.20
N ASN A 339 -1.69 0.19 40.36
CA ASN A 339 -1.19 -1.08 40.88
C ASN A 339 -1.13 -1.18 42.42
N ARG A 340 -1.03 -0.07 43.18
CA ARG A 340 -0.68 -0.12 44.62
C ARG A 340 -1.81 0.03 45.66
N ARG A 341 -3.07 0.27 45.28
CA ARG A 341 -4.19 0.36 46.27
C ARG A 341 -5.42 -0.40 45.81
N LYS A 342 -6.26 -0.84 46.77
CA LYS A 342 -7.60 -1.40 46.51
C LYS A 342 -8.33 -0.48 45.54
N ARG A 343 -8.55 -0.95 44.31
CA ARG A 343 -9.00 -0.13 43.18
C ARG A 343 -10.25 0.64 43.59
N SER A 344 -10.23 1.97 43.44
CA SER A 344 -11.44 2.75 43.73
C SER A 344 -12.54 2.30 42.77
N SER A 345 -13.75 2.05 43.29
CA SER A 345 -14.87 1.56 42.47
C SER A 345 -15.18 2.47 41.28
N ARG A 346 -14.88 3.78 41.41
CA ARG A 346 -15.01 4.78 40.35
C ARG A 346 -13.97 4.66 39.24
N LEU A 347 -12.74 4.19 39.53
CA LEU A 347 -11.74 3.89 38.50
C LEU A 347 -12.09 2.61 37.76
N VAL A 348 -12.45 1.53 38.49
CA VAL A 348 -12.90 0.27 37.88
C VAL A 348 -14.12 0.49 36.98
N ALA A 349 -15.13 1.23 37.45
CA ALA A 349 -16.28 1.57 36.61
C ALA A 349 -15.92 2.41 35.37
N ARG A 350 -14.87 3.24 35.44
CA ARG A 350 -14.39 4.01 34.28
C ARG A 350 -13.61 3.15 33.30
N GLU A 351 -12.81 2.20 33.79
CA GLU A 351 -12.12 1.17 33.00
C GLU A 351 -13.14 0.25 32.32
N GLU A 352 -14.12 -0.28 33.05
CA GLU A 352 -15.21 -1.10 32.51
C GLU A 352 -16.01 -0.34 31.44
N VAL A 353 -16.33 0.94 31.64
CA VAL A 353 -16.97 1.79 30.62
C VAL A 353 -16.04 1.99 29.41
N SER A 354 -14.74 2.18 29.62
CA SER A 354 -13.76 2.34 28.52
C SER A 354 -13.59 1.06 27.71
N GLN A 355 -13.46 -0.10 28.37
CA GLN A 355 -13.39 -1.42 27.73
C GLN A 355 -14.73 -1.77 27.05
N LYS A 356 -15.87 -1.44 27.67
CA LYS A 356 -17.19 -1.60 27.03
C LYS A 356 -17.26 -0.76 25.77
N LYS A 357 -16.75 0.47 25.80
CA LYS A 357 -16.69 1.34 24.63
C LYS A 357 -15.75 0.78 23.56
N GLU A 358 -14.52 0.40 23.90
CA GLU A 358 -13.57 -0.15 22.90
C GLU A 358 -14.11 -1.43 22.24
N LYS A 359 -14.73 -2.34 23.01
CA LYS A 359 -15.43 -3.53 22.48
C LYS A 359 -16.68 -3.21 21.63
N THR A 360 -17.27 -2.03 21.83
CA THR A 360 -18.41 -1.53 21.05
C THR A 360 -17.94 -0.91 19.74
N ASP A 361 -16.94 -0.03 19.83
CA ASP A 361 -16.31 0.65 18.69
C ASP A 361 -15.69 -0.40 17.73
N ALA A 362 -14.99 -1.43 18.25
CA ALA A 362 -14.43 -2.52 17.45
C ALA A 362 -15.51 -3.39 16.76
N LEU A 363 -16.66 -3.61 17.40
CA LEU A 363 -17.77 -4.34 16.78
C LEU A 363 -18.39 -3.52 15.64
N TYR A 364 -18.60 -2.22 15.84
CA TYR A 364 -19.09 -1.32 14.80
C TYR A 364 -18.11 -1.23 13.62
N GLU A 365 -16.81 -1.08 13.88
CA GLU A 365 -15.76 -1.06 12.85
C GLU A 365 -15.78 -2.35 12.01
N LYS A 366 -15.91 -3.52 12.66
CA LYS A 366 -16.03 -4.82 11.97
C LYS A 366 -17.28 -4.90 11.09
N VAL A 367 -18.43 -4.43 11.57
CA VAL A 367 -19.69 -4.39 10.80
C VAL A 367 -19.59 -3.42 9.61
N ASP A 368 -19.04 -2.22 9.82
CA ASP A 368 -18.82 -1.23 8.76
C ASP A 368 -17.85 -1.74 7.69
N HIS A 369 -16.75 -2.39 8.09
CA HIS A 369 -15.79 -2.99 7.17
C HIS A 369 -16.41 -4.15 6.37
N ARG A 370 -17.26 -5.00 7.00
CA ARG A 370 -18.04 -6.04 6.31
C ARG A 370 -19.01 -5.44 5.28
N HIS A 371 -19.80 -4.44 5.66
CA HIS A 371 -20.75 -3.80 4.75
C HIS A 371 -20.03 -3.05 3.60
N ALA A 372 -18.93 -2.35 3.88
CA ALA A 372 -18.09 -1.71 2.87
C ALA A 372 -17.49 -2.73 1.88
N PHE A 373 -17.03 -3.88 2.36
CA PHE A 373 -16.55 -4.99 1.53
C PHE A 373 -17.64 -5.51 0.58
N LEU A 374 -18.81 -5.87 1.11
CA LEU A 374 -19.94 -6.41 0.34
C LEU A 374 -20.43 -5.40 -0.72
N LYS A 375 -20.61 -4.13 -0.32
CA LYS A 375 -21.02 -3.04 -1.21
C LYS A 375 -20.03 -2.78 -2.34
N ASN A 376 -18.73 -2.84 -2.06
CA ASN A 376 -17.70 -2.66 -3.08
C ASN A 376 -17.61 -3.88 -4.02
N ARG A 377 -17.67 -5.11 -3.49
CA ARG A 377 -17.74 -6.36 -4.29
C ARG A 377 -18.92 -6.31 -5.26
N HIS A 378 -20.12 -5.98 -4.76
CA HIS A 378 -21.32 -5.82 -5.59
C HIS A 378 -21.13 -4.74 -6.67
N ARG A 379 -20.60 -3.56 -6.32
CA ARG A 379 -20.36 -2.46 -7.27
C ARG A 379 -19.36 -2.84 -8.38
N ILE A 380 -18.34 -3.62 -8.06
CA ILE A 380 -17.38 -4.16 -9.04
C ILE A 380 -18.09 -5.17 -9.95
N MET A 381 -18.90 -6.07 -9.38
CA MET A 381 -19.59 -7.10 -10.12
C MET A 381 -20.68 -6.58 -11.05
N VAL A 382 -21.47 -5.58 -10.65
CA VAL A 382 -22.44 -4.91 -11.56
C VAL A 382 -21.73 -4.30 -12.78
N LYS A 383 -20.57 -3.66 -12.57
CA LYS A 383 -19.76 -3.08 -13.67
C LYS A 383 -19.19 -4.15 -14.60
N CYS A 384 -18.74 -5.28 -14.07
CA CYS A 384 -18.17 -6.36 -14.88
C CYS A 384 -19.26 -7.15 -15.61
N ASN A 385 -20.37 -7.48 -14.93
CA ASN A 385 -21.51 -8.15 -15.52
C ASN A 385 -22.10 -7.33 -16.69
N LYS A 386 -22.23 -6.01 -16.56
CA LYS A 386 -22.65 -5.15 -17.67
C LYS A 386 -21.71 -5.26 -18.88
N LYS A 387 -20.40 -5.08 -18.70
CA LYS A 387 -19.42 -5.18 -19.79
C LYS A 387 -19.39 -6.56 -20.44
N LEU A 388 -19.53 -7.62 -19.63
CA LEU A 388 -19.61 -8.99 -20.11
C LEU A 388 -20.87 -9.19 -20.97
N ARG A 389 -22.03 -8.67 -20.53
CA ARG A 389 -23.25 -8.65 -21.35
C ARG A 389 -23.02 -7.91 -22.67
N ASP A 390 -22.42 -6.72 -22.65
CA ASP A 390 -22.18 -5.90 -23.86
C ASP A 390 -21.27 -6.63 -24.89
N VAL A 391 -20.20 -7.28 -24.43
CA VAL A 391 -19.31 -8.09 -25.29
C VAL A 391 -20.02 -9.35 -25.79
N MET A 392 -20.65 -10.13 -24.91
CA MET A 392 -21.38 -11.34 -25.31
C MET A 392 -22.51 -11.01 -26.29
N TRP A 393 -23.22 -9.90 -26.10
CA TRP A 393 -24.26 -9.44 -27.01
C TRP A 393 -23.73 -9.19 -28.41
N SER A 394 -22.59 -8.49 -28.50
CA SER A 394 -21.89 -8.24 -29.76
C SER A 394 -21.47 -9.55 -30.45
N LEU A 395 -21.04 -10.56 -29.68
CA LEU A 395 -20.68 -11.89 -30.19
C LEU A 395 -21.91 -12.70 -30.67
N VAL A 396 -23.04 -12.67 -29.95
CA VAL A 396 -24.29 -13.33 -30.38
C VAL A 396 -24.78 -12.73 -31.72
N TRP A 397 -24.80 -11.40 -31.85
CA TRP A 397 -25.11 -10.74 -33.12
C TRP A 397 -24.13 -11.11 -34.23
N THR A 398 -22.82 -11.16 -33.94
CA THR A 398 -21.80 -11.52 -34.94
C THR A 398 -21.94 -12.97 -35.42
N LYS A 399 -22.24 -13.91 -34.51
CA LYS A 399 -22.54 -15.32 -34.85
C LYS A 399 -23.79 -15.42 -35.74
N PHE A 400 -24.87 -14.72 -35.39
CA PHE A 400 -26.09 -14.66 -36.21
C PHE A 400 -25.83 -14.07 -37.61
N ASP A 401 -25.13 -12.94 -37.70
CA ASP A 401 -24.82 -12.28 -38.97
C ASP A 401 -23.91 -13.12 -39.87
N THR A 402 -23.04 -13.94 -39.27
CA THR A 402 -22.17 -14.86 -40.01
C THR A 402 -22.98 -15.97 -40.65
N ASP A 403 -23.84 -16.65 -39.89
CA ASP A 403 -24.78 -17.63 -40.44
C ASP A 403 -25.72 -17.00 -41.48
N PHE A 404 -26.21 -15.77 -41.25
CA PHE A 404 -27.05 -15.04 -42.20
C PHE A 404 -26.32 -14.77 -43.53
N LYS A 405 -25.03 -14.39 -43.48
CA LYS A 405 -24.20 -14.18 -44.67
C LYS A 405 -23.90 -15.49 -45.41
N LEU A 406 -23.72 -16.61 -44.70
CA LEU A 406 -23.46 -17.92 -45.29
C LEU A 406 -24.72 -18.55 -45.91
N GLN A 407 -25.88 -18.40 -45.28
CA GLN A 407 -27.13 -19.04 -45.71
C GLN A 407 -27.89 -18.26 -46.78
N ARG A 408 -27.74 -16.92 -46.82
CA ARG A 408 -28.42 -16.05 -47.79
C ARG A 408 -28.08 -16.32 -49.28
N PRO A 409 -26.84 -16.63 -49.69
CA PRO A 409 -26.51 -16.99 -51.07
C PRO A 409 -27.16 -18.29 -51.53
N ASN A 410 -27.38 -19.24 -50.62
CA ASN A 410 -27.97 -20.54 -50.90
C ASN A 410 -29.51 -20.48 -50.95
N ASN A 411 -30.11 -19.60 -50.16
CA ASN A 411 -31.56 -19.46 -50.01
C ASN A 411 -32.12 -18.19 -50.70
N ARG A 412 -31.63 -17.87 -51.90
CA ARG A 412 -32.04 -16.68 -52.68
C ARG A 412 -33.54 -16.63 -53.04
N HIS A 413 -34.22 -17.76 -52.97
CA HIS A 413 -35.65 -17.89 -53.23
C HIS A 413 -36.53 -17.43 -52.05
N LEU A 414 -35.96 -17.28 -50.85
CA LEU A 414 -36.72 -16.83 -49.68
C LEU A 414 -37.01 -15.31 -49.71
N PRO A 415 -38.14 -14.84 -49.12
CA PRO A 415 -38.47 -13.43 -49.05
C PRO A 415 -37.37 -12.60 -48.35
N LYS A 416 -36.99 -11.47 -48.96
CA LYS A 416 -36.01 -10.52 -48.39
C LYS A 416 -36.59 -9.67 -47.25
N TYR A 417 -37.92 -9.65 -47.12
CA TYR A 417 -38.66 -8.84 -46.15
C TYR A 417 -39.79 -9.69 -45.56
N ILE A 418 -40.24 -9.31 -44.36
CA ILE A 418 -41.34 -9.95 -43.64
C ILE A 418 -42.67 -9.72 -44.38
N GLU A 419 -43.42 -10.80 -44.63
CA GLU A 419 -44.74 -10.78 -45.26
C GLU A 419 -45.85 -10.37 -44.28
N GLN A 420 -47.07 -10.09 -44.75
CA GLN A 420 -48.18 -9.74 -43.83
C GLN A 420 -48.47 -10.89 -42.86
N GLY A 421 -48.49 -10.60 -41.55
CA GLY A 421 -48.74 -11.60 -40.49
C GLY A 421 -47.51 -12.27 -39.87
N GLN A 422 -46.32 -12.13 -40.44
CA GLN A 422 -45.07 -12.68 -39.87
C GLN A 422 -44.34 -11.67 -38.95
N THR A 423 -43.51 -12.15 -38.02
CA THR A 423 -42.66 -11.32 -37.11
C THR A 423 -41.16 -11.38 -37.42
N ILE A 424 -40.69 -12.48 -38.03
CA ILE A 424 -39.33 -12.71 -38.53
C ILE A 424 -39.37 -13.30 -39.95
N THR A 425 -38.27 -13.27 -40.71
CA THR A 425 -38.22 -13.90 -42.03
C THR A 425 -37.97 -15.42 -41.92
N PRO A 426 -38.38 -16.25 -42.91
CA PRO A 426 -38.09 -17.69 -42.88
C PRO A 426 -36.60 -18.03 -42.77
N LEU A 427 -35.74 -17.18 -43.33
CA LEU A 427 -34.28 -17.30 -43.22
C LEU A 427 -33.79 -17.05 -41.78
N ASP A 428 -34.38 -16.08 -41.08
CA ASP A 428 -34.08 -15.82 -39.67
C ASP A 428 -34.46 -17.04 -38.81
N THR A 429 -35.67 -17.59 -38.99
CA THR A 429 -36.14 -18.78 -38.27
C THR A 429 -35.20 -19.97 -38.45
N MET A 430 -34.71 -20.19 -39.68
CA MET A 430 -33.77 -21.26 -39.99
C MET A 430 -32.43 -21.08 -39.24
N ILE A 431 -31.92 -19.86 -39.14
CA ILE A 431 -30.66 -19.56 -38.43
C ILE A 431 -30.85 -19.68 -36.91
N LEU A 432 -31.97 -19.19 -36.37
CA LEU A 432 -32.29 -19.32 -34.94
C LEU A 432 -32.36 -20.79 -34.49
N GLN A 433 -32.85 -21.69 -35.36
CA GLN A 433 -33.01 -23.12 -35.06
C GLN A 433 -31.81 -24.00 -35.45
N ARG A 434 -31.10 -23.67 -36.54
CA ARG A 434 -30.09 -24.55 -37.17
C ARG A 434 -28.83 -23.82 -37.66
N GLY A 435 -28.65 -22.55 -37.29
CA GLY A 435 -27.43 -21.80 -37.58
C GLY A 435 -26.21 -22.44 -36.92
N GLN A 436 -25.18 -22.77 -37.70
CA GLN A 436 -24.01 -23.51 -37.23
C GLN A 436 -23.23 -22.71 -36.19
N HIS A 437 -23.05 -21.42 -36.42
CA HIS A 437 -22.33 -20.54 -35.50
C HIS A 437 -23.25 -19.95 -34.41
N PHE A 438 -24.51 -19.68 -34.75
CA PHE A 438 -25.48 -19.11 -33.81
C PHE A 438 -25.87 -20.10 -32.72
N THR A 439 -26.20 -21.35 -33.03
CA THR A 439 -26.63 -22.34 -32.01
C THR A 439 -25.50 -22.79 -31.08
N GLU A 440 -24.24 -22.68 -31.52
CA GLU A 440 -23.06 -22.94 -30.70
C GLU A 440 -22.87 -21.88 -29.60
N ARG A 441 -22.65 -22.32 -28.36
CA ARG A 441 -22.36 -21.45 -27.20
C ARG A 441 -21.09 -20.61 -27.42
N ILE A 442 -20.94 -19.49 -26.71
CA ILE A 442 -19.73 -18.66 -26.73
C ILE A 442 -18.60 -19.35 -25.96
N VAL A 443 -18.94 -19.97 -24.82
CA VAL A 443 -17.99 -20.77 -24.03
C VAL A 443 -18.55 -22.20 -23.92
N PRO A 444 -17.77 -23.25 -24.24
CA PRO A 444 -18.23 -24.62 -24.11
C PRO A 444 -18.63 -24.91 -22.65
N ASN A 445 -19.77 -25.59 -22.46
CA ASN A 445 -20.28 -25.81 -21.12
C ASN A 445 -19.45 -26.88 -20.40
N GLY A 446 -18.81 -26.50 -19.31
CA GLY A 446 -17.81 -27.34 -18.64
C GLY A 446 -18.35 -28.36 -17.65
N PHE A 447 -19.64 -28.31 -17.34
CA PHE A 447 -20.29 -29.17 -16.36
C PHE A 447 -21.45 -29.91 -17.02
N ALA A 448 -21.47 -31.24 -16.89
CA ALA A 448 -22.52 -32.10 -17.42
C ALA A 448 -23.81 -32.06 -16.57
N THR A 449 -23.70 -31.67 -15.30
CA THR A 449 -24.78 -31.62 -14.31
C THR A 449 -24.98 -30.22 -13.75
N GLU A 450 -26.24 -29.88 -13.50
CA GLU A 450 -26.62 -28.64 -12.81
C GLU A 450 -26.23 -28.67 -11.31
N ARG A 451 -26.32 -27.53 -10.62
CA ARG A 451 -26.06 -27.46 -9.17
C ARG A 451 -27.27 -28.02 -8.42
N PRO A 452 -27.12 -28.93 -7.44
CA PRO A 452 -28.23 -29.31 -6.56
C PRO A 452 -28.76 -28.07 -5.82
N GLU A 453 -30.09 -27.86 -5.82
CA GLU A 453 -30.72 -26.68 -5.18
C GLU A 453 -30.48 -26.58 -3.66
N LEU A 454 -30.10 -27.69 -3.02
CA LEU A 454 -30.03 -27.83 -1.56
C LEU A 454 -28.70 -27.37 -0.91
N VAL A 455 -27.71 -26.89 -1.68
CA VAL A 455 -26.43 -26.46 -1.10
C VAL A 455 -26.48 -24.96 -0.77
N PRO A 456 -26.34 -24.53 0.50
CA PRO A 456 -26.39 -23.12 0.88
C PRO A 456 -25.37 -22.29 0.08
N GLU A 457 -25.71 -21.03 -0.21
CA GLU A 457 -24.83 -20.16 -1.00
C GLU A 457 -23.61 -19.71 -0.18
N PRO A 458 -22.38 -20.11 -0.55
CA PRO A 458 -21.19 -19.67 0.17
C PRO A 458 -21.02 -18.16 -0.06
N GLN A 459 -20.85 -17.40 1.02
CA GLN A 459 -20.77 -15.95 0.92
C GLN A 459 -19.36 -15.46 0.56
N GLU A 460 -18.33 -16.29 0.72
CA GLU A 460 -16.91 -15.98 0.46
C GLU A 460 -16.47 -14.64 1.09
N ILE A 461 -16.81 -14.48 2.37
CA ILE A 461 -16.35 -13.37 3.22
C ILE A 461 -15.05 -13.80 3.92
N PRO A 462 -14.01 -12.95 3.97
CA PRO A 462 -12.79 -13.19 4.74
C PRO A 462 -13.09 -13.37 6.23
N SER A 463 -12.42 -14.31 6.88
CA SER A 463 -12.73 -14.72 8.27
C SER A 463 -12.69 -13.56 9.28
N GLY A 464 -11.80 -12.59 9.10
CA GLY A 464 -11.75 -11.37 9.94
C GLY A 464 -12.94 -10.42 9.80
N LEU A 465 -13.70 -10.51 8.70
CA LEU A 465 -14.92 -9.73 8.45
C LEU A 465 -16.21 -10.54 8.69
N CYS A 466 -16.12 -11.85 8.93
CA CYS A 466 -17.28 -12.68 9.27
C CYS A 466 -17.82 -12.34 10.67
N ILE A 467 -19.13 -12.15 10.77
CA ILE A 467 -19.83 -12.06 12.05
C ILE A 467 -20.00 -13.49 12.58
N SER A 468 -19.32 -13.80 13.68
CA SER A 468 -19.38 -15.09 14.37
C SER A 468 -20.49 -15.13 15.41
N GLN A 469 -20.79 -16.34 15.90
CA GLN A 469 -21.73 -16.52 17.01
C GLN A 469 -21.27 -15.79 18.29
N ALA A 470 -19.96 -15.64 18.49
CA ALA A 470 -19.39 -14.90 19.62
C ALA A 470 -19.64 -13.39 19.48
N ASP A 471 -19.48 -12.82 18.28
CA ASP A 471 -19.78 -11.41 18.01
C ASP A 471 -21.26 -11.10 18.28
N ILE A 472 -22.17 -11.99 17.89
CA ILE A 472 -23.62 -11.86 18.11
C ILE A 472 -23.96 -11.95 19.60
N ALA A 473 -23.32 -12.86 20.34
CA ALA A 473 -23.49 -12.94 21.80
C ALA A 473 -22.95 -11.69 22.52
N GLN A 474 -21.79 -11.19 22.09
CA GLN A 474 -21.18 -9.97 22.61
C GLN A 474 -22.03 -8.74 22.33
N ALA A 475 -22.56 -8.58 21.11
CA ALA A 475 -23.49 -7.50 20.77
C ALA A 475 -24.73 -7.49 21.68
N LYS A 476 -25.33 -8.66 21.94
CA LYS A 476 -26.46 -8.82 22.87
C LYS A 476 -26.11 -8.43 24.30
N ILE A 477 -24.92 -8.79 24.80
CA ILE A 477 -24.44 -8.39 26.13
C ILE A 477 -24.21 -6.87 26.22
N LEU A 478 -23.72 -6.26 25.13
CA LEU A 478 -23.42 -4.83 25.07
C LEU A 478 -24.67 -3.96 24.92
N GLY A 479 -25.76 -4.52 24.38
CA GLY A 479 -27.00 -3.80 24.04
C GLY A 479 -26.97 -3.18 22.65
N ILE A 480 -26.20 -3.77 21.73
CA ILE A 480 -26.01 -3.28 20.35
C ILE A 480 -26.93 -4.06 19.41
N GLU A 481 -27.75 -3.33 18.66
CA GLU A 481 -28.48 -3.88 17.51
C GLU A 481 -27.56 -3.90 16.29
N ILE A 482 -27.27 -5.08 15.75
CA ILE A 482 -26.50 -5.23 14.50
C ILE A 482 -27.48 -5.01 13.33
N PRO A 483 -27.37 -3.91 12.54
CA PRO A 483 -28.50 -3.43 11.73
C PRO A 483 -28.96 -4.30 10.55
N GLU A 484 -28.18 -5.32 10.17
CA GLU A 484 -28.41 -6.11 8.93
C GLU A 484 -28.31 -7.63 9.15
N ALA A 485 -28.26 -8.11 10.39
CA ALA A 485 -28.36 -9.53 10.68
C ALA A 485 -29.84 -9.95 10.70
N GLU A 486 -30.44 -10.17 9.51
CA GLU A 486 -31.88 -10.41 9.32
C GLU A 486 -32.47 -11.52 10.22
N GLU A 487 -31.66 -12.40 10.82
CA GLU A 487 -32.11 -13.44 11.76
C GLU A 487 -31.21 -13.69 13.01
N ASN A 488 -30.24 -12.82 13.35
CA ASN A 488 -29.16 -13.15 14.32
C ASN A 488 -28.37 -14.44 13.95
N THR A 489 -28.25 -14.74 12.66
CA THR A 489 -27.52 -15.90 12.14
C THR A 489 -26.05 -15.54 11.87
N PRO A 490 -25.08 -16.40 12.23
CA PRO A 490 -23.66 -16.16 11.95
C PRO A 490 -23.33 -16.34 10.46
N ASP A 491 -22.34 -15.60 9.96
CA ASP A 491 -21.89 -15.71 8.56
C ASP A 491 -21.33 -17.11 8.28
N SER A 492 -21.76 -17.74 7.19
CA SER A 492 -21.28 -19.07 6.82
C SER A 492 -19.83 -19.02 6.31
N GLN A 493 -18.94 -19.73 7.00
CA GLN A 493 -17.54 -19.90 6.60
C GLN A 493 -17.33 -21.05 5.60
N GLN A 494 -18.38 -21.79 5.24
CA GLN A 494 -18.31 -22.87 4.26
C GLN A 494 -17.88 -22.35 2.88
N TRP A 495 -17.14 -23.17 2.16
CA TRP A 495 -16.68 -22.90 0.80
C TRP A 495 -16.77 -24.17 -0.04
N ILE A 496 -17.04 -24.02 -1.33
CA ILE A 496 -17.36 -25.15 -2.22
C ILE A 496 -16.32 -25.23 -3.34
N PHE A 497 -15.75 -26.41 -3.55
CA PHE A 497 -14.93 -26.73 -4.71
C PHE A 497 -15.73 -27.52 -5.75
N ARG A 498 -15.84 -26.99 -6.97
CA ARG A 498 -16.50 -27.64 -8.12
C ARG A 498 -15.75 -27.30 -9.41
N CYS A 499 -15.00 -28.26 -9.94
CA CYS A 499 -14.18 -28.08 -11.14
C CYS A 499 -14.53 -29.07 -12.25
N MET A 500 -14.28 -28.70 -13.51
CA MET A 500 -14.61 -29.53 -14.69
C MET A 500 -13.91 -30.90 -14.71
N CYS A 501 -12.82 -31.06 -13.95
CA CYS A 501 -12.10 -32.34 -13.78
C CYS A 501 -12.68 -33.24 -12.67
N THR A 502 -13.77 -32.82 -12.01
CA THR A 502 -14.34 -33.50 -10.83
C THR A 502 -15.86 -33.58 -10.95
N GLU A 503 -16.41 -34.79 -10.93
CA GLU A 503 -17.85 -35.04 -11.12
C GLU A 503 -18.71 -34.76 -9.88
N GLN A 504 -18.09 -34.56 -8.72
CA GLN A 504 -18.74 -34.33 -7.43
C GLN A 504 -18.36 -32.96 -6.86
N ASP A 505 -19.31 -32.30 -6.20
CA ASP A 505 -19.06 -31.11 -5.39
C ASP A 505 -18.27 -31.52 -4.13
N ILE A 506 -17.10 -30.91 -3.91
CA ILE A 506 -16.26 -31.18 -2.74
C ILE A 506 -16.38 -30.00 -1.77
N SER A 507 -16.91 -30.27 -0.58
CA SER A 507 -16.66 -29.44 0.61
C SER A 507 -15.56 -30.09 1.44
N PRO A 508 -14.33 -29.53 1.47
CA PRO A 508 -13.21 -30.12 2.20
C PRO A 508 -13.28 -29.91 3.72
N THR A 509 -14.48 -29.61 4.24
CA THR A 509 -14.83 -29.75 5.66
C THR A 509 -15.08 -31.20 6.08
N SER A 510 -15.02 -32.15 5.14
CA SER A 510 -15.05 -33.59 5.43
C SER A 510 -13.63 -34.15 5.44
N GLU A 511 -13.27 -34.84 6.53
CA GLU A 511 -11.95 -35.42 6.83
C GLU A 511 -11.62 -36.63 5.93
N THR A 512 -11.65 -36.44 4.62
CA THR A 512 -11.38 -37.50 3.63
C THR A 512 -10.15 -37.17 2.81
N ASP A 513 -9.05 -37.86 3.09
CA ASP A 513 -7.71 -37.62 2.49
C ASP A 513 -7.72 -37.57 0.94
N PHE A 514 -8.62 -38.34 0.30
CA PHE A 514 -8.79 -38.38 -1.15
C PHE A 514 -9.34 -37.09 -1.77
N ALA A 515 -10.11 -36.29 -1.02
CA ALA A 515 -10.59 -34.99 -1.48
C ALA A 515 -9.49 -33.93 -1.41
N ALA A 516 -8.61 -34.03 -0.41
CA ALA A 516 -7.54 -33.08 -0.17
C ALA A 516 -6.54 -33.03 -1.35
N ASP A 517 -5.99 -34.16 -1.80
CA ASP A 517 -4.92 -34.18 -2.82
C ASP A 517 -5.37 -33.70 -4.22
N ARG A 518 -6.68 -33.71 -4.51
CA ARG A 518 -7.22 -33.09 -5.74
C ARG A 518 -7.24 -31.57 -5.69
N VAL A 519 -7.37 -30.98 -4.50
CA VAL A 519 -7.56 -29.54 -4.26
C VAL A 519 -6.25 -28.88 -3.84
N LEU A 520 -5.46 -29.55 -3.01
CA LEU A 520 -4.12 -29.14 -2.59
C LEU A 520 -3.15 -29.05 -3.78
N ARG A 521 -2.12 -28.21 -3.59
CA ARG A 521 -0.96 -27.97 -4.47
C ARG A 521 -1.28 -27.51 -5.90
N LYS A 522 -2.54 -27.25 -6.24
CA LYS A 522 -2.97 -26.73 -7.55
C LYS A 522 -3.49 -25.29 -7.46
N PRO A 523 -3.25 -24.45 -8.49
CA PRO A 523 -3.81 -23.11 -8.54
C PRO A 523 -5.33 -23.14 -8.73
N MET A 524 -6.05 -22.45 -7.86
CA MET A 524 -7.51 -22.37 -7.78
C MET A 524 -8.00 -20.93 -7.92
N VAL A 525 -9.14 -20.75 -8.57
CA VAL A 525 -9.81 -19.45 -8.77
C VAL A 525 -11.27 -19.54 -8.31
N CYS A 526 -11.76 -18.50 -7.65
CA CYS A 526 -13.15 -18.42 -7.19
C CYS A 526 -14.00 -17.56 -8.15
N CYS A 527 -15.19 -18.07 -8.51
CA CYS A 527 -16.16 -17.31 -9.29
C CYS A 527 -16.86 -16.26 -8.42
N GLU A 528 -16.86 -14.99 -8.85
CA GLU A 528 -17.50 -13.89 -8.12
C GLU A 528 -19.02 -13.83 -8.24
N VAL A 529 -19.63 -14.71 -9.05
CA VAL A 529 -21.10 -14.76 -9.25
C VAL A 529 -21.73 -15.90 -8.45
N CYS A 530 -21.05 -17.05 -8.36
CA CYS A 530 -21.58 -18.25 -7.70
C CYS A 530 -20.65 -18.81 -6.59
N HIS A 531 -19.64 -18.03 -6.21
CA HIS A 531 -18.79 -18.23 -5.04
C HIS A 531 -18.20 -19.65 -4.89
N THR A 532 -17.94 -20.29 -6.03
CA THR A 532 -17.41 -21.65 -6.13
C THR A 532 -15.98 -21.63 -6.65
N TRP A 533 -15.12 -22.41 -6.02
CA TRP A 533 -13.72 -22.57 -6.36
C TRP A 533 -13.51 -23.64 -7.42
N GLN A 534 -12.61 -23.36 -8.36
CA GLN A 534 -12.30 -24.22 -9.51
C GLN A 534 -10.79 -24.22 -9.76
N HIS A 535 -10.20 -25.28 -10.33
CA HIS A 535 -8.81 -25.18 -10.80
C HIS A 535 -8.69 -24.16 -11.92
N TRP A 536 -7.61 -23.37 -11.88
CA TRP A 536 -7.26 -22.44 -12.96
C TRP A 536 -6.94 -23.19 -14.27
N ALA A 537 -6.20 -24.30 -14.18
CA ALA A 537 -5.77 -25.07 -15.35
C ALA A 537 -6.91 -25.77 -16.12
N CYS A 538 -8.12 -25.87 -15.53
CA CYS A 538 -9.28 -26.49 -16.16
C CYS A 538 -10.21 -25.47 -16.84
N GLN A 539 -9.86 -24.17 -16.85
CA GLN A 539 -10.70 -23.15 -17.46
C GLN A 539 -10.58 -23.15 -18.99
N PRO A 540 -11.69 -23.14 -19.76
CA PRO A 540 -11.61 -23.12 -21.22
C PRO A 540 -10.88 -21.87 -21.73
N PRO A 541 -10.02 -21.98 -22.76
CA PRO A 541 -9.32 -20.81 -23.30
C PRO A 541 -10.29 -19.74 -23.83
N GLN A 542 -11.45 -20.15 -24.38
CA GLN A 542 -12.52 -19.24 -24.82
C GLN A 542 -13.08 -18.38 -23.67
N LEU A 543 -13.09 -18.91 -22.44
CA LEU A 543 -13.52 -18.14 -21.27
C LEU A 543 -12.51 -17.03 -20.94
N ILE A 544 -11.22 -17.37 -20.95
CA ILE A 544 -10.15 -16.40 -20.66
C ILE A 544 -10.06 -15.34 -21.75
N GLU A 545 -10.26 -15.71 -23.01
CA GLU A 545 -10.34 -14.77 -24.13
C GLU A 545 -11.54 -13.81 -23.97
N LEU A 546 -12.74 -14.34 -23.67
CA LEU A 546 -13.95 -13.53 -23.43
C LEU A 546 -13.76 -12.52 -22.29
N LEU A 547 -13.17 -12.95 -21.17
CA LEU A 547 -12.83 -12.07 -20.03
C LEU A 547 -11.75 -11.04 -20.40
N SER A 548 -10.83 -11.37 -21.32
CA SER A 548 -9.82 -10.44 -21.85
C SER A 548 -10.46 -9.37 -22.74
N GLN A 549 -11.37 -9.76 -23.65
CA GLN A 549 -12.14 -8.84 -24.50
C GLN A 549 -12.99 -7.87 -23.66
N MET A 550 -13.63 -8.35 -22.59
CA MET A 550 -14.35 -7.54 -21.60
C MET A 550 -13.47 -6.42 -20.98
N GLN A 551 -12.19 -6.70 -20.71
CA GLN A 551 -11.28 -5.69 -20.16
C GLN A 551 -10.70 -4.76 -21.23
N ALA A 552 -10.49 -5.23 -22.45
CA ALA A 552 -9.93 -4.44 -23.55
C ALA A 552 -10.81 -3.22 -23.90
N GLN A 553 -12.14 -3.37 -23.92
CA GLN A 553 -13.07 -2.26 -24.19
C GLN A 553 -13.00 -1.09 -23.17
N VAL A 554 -12.30 -1.27 -22.03
CA VAL A 554 -12.12 -0.24 -21.01
C VAL A 554 -10.98 0.73 -21.36
N ASN A 555 -10.03 0.32 -22.20
CA ASN A 555 -8.84 1.10 -22.55
C ASN A 555 -8.78 1.38 -24.06
N THR A 556 -9.54 2.37 -24.53
CA THR A 556 -9.62 2.80 -25.95
C THR A 556 -8.31 3.32 -26.58
N LYS A 557 -7.17 3.20 -25.88
CA LYS A 557 -5.82 3.59 -26.31
C LYS A 557 -4.72 2.58 -25.94
N LYS A 558 -5.05 1.35 -25.50
CA LYS A 558 -4.05 0.31 -25.21
C LYS A 558 -4.32 -0.95 -26.03
N GLU A 559 -3.23 -1.59 -26.41
CA GLU A 559 -3.19 -2.86 -27.12
C GLU A 559 -4.02 -3.92 -26.39
N TYR A 560 -4.63 -4.83 -27.17
CA TYR A 560 -5.33 -5.99 -26.64
C TYR A 560 -4.36 -6.84 -25.81
N LYS A 561 -4.54 -6.83 -24.49
CA LYS A 561 -3.73 -7.63 -23.57
C LYS A 561 -4.51 -8.88 -23.17
N HIS A 562 -4.06 -10.03 -23.65
CA HIS A 562 -4.57 -11.33 -23.19
C HIS A 562 -4.33 -11.49 -21.69
N LEU A 563 -5.34 -11.93 -20.95
CA LEU A 563 -5.21 -12.14 -19.51
C LEU A 563 -4.44 -13.41 -19.20
N THR A 564 -3.76 -13.39 -18.06
CA THR A 564 -2.94 -14.50 -17.56
C THR A 564 -3.36 -14.85 -16.14
N ILE A 565 -2.84 -15.94 -15.59
CA ILE A 565 -3.07 -16.35 -14.18
C ILE A 565 -2.82 -15.21 -13.19
N LYS A 566 -1.83 -14.33 -13.46
CA LYS A 566 -1.47 -13.15 -12.63
C LYS A 566 -2.51 -12.03 -12.65
N ASN A 567 -3.54 -12.12 -13.48
CA ASN A 567 -4.63 -11.15 -13.58
C ASN A 567 -5.88 -11.58 -12.82
N PHE A 568 -5.86 -12.73 -12.16
CA PHE A 568 -6.95 -13.25 -11.35
C PHE A 568 -6.45 -13.54 -9.94
N ALA A 569 -7.30 -13.39 -8.94
CA ALA A 569 -6.97 -13.69 -7.54
C ALA A 569 -6.95 -15.22 -7.32
N VAL A 570 -5.87 -15.86 -7.77
CA VAL A 570 -5.62 -17.30 -7.76
C VAL A 570 -4.87 -17.70 -6.50
N VAL A 571 -5.31 -18.79 -5.86
CA VAL A 571 -4.79 -19.30 -4.58
C VAL A 571 -4.29 -20.73 -4.76
N SER A 572 -3.24 -21.12 -4.04
CA SER A 572 -2.83 -22.52 -3.89
C SER A 572 -2.84 -22.89 -2.41
N LEU A 573 -3.44 -24.03 -2.08
CA LEU A 573 -3.43 -24.61 -0.74
C LEU A 573 -2.30 -25.63 -0.64
N GLY A 574 -1.53 -25.64 0.45
CA GLY A 574 -0.44 -26.60 0.65
C GLY A 574 -0.07 -26.71 2.13
N PRO A 575 0.37 -27.90 2.60
CA PRO A 575 0.77 -28.11 3.99
C PRO A 575 2.05 -27.34 4.35
N ASP A 576 2.98 -27.25 3.41
CA ASP A 576 4.24 -26.50 3.56
C ASP A 576 4.11 -25.13 2.87
N GLY A 577 4.20 -24.03 3.61
CA GLY A 577 4.32 -22.71 2.98
C GLY A 577 3.88 -21.50 3.81
N ASP A 578 4.74 -21.03 4.71
CA ASP A 578 4.86 -19.60 5.05
C ASP A 578 5.58 -18.82 3.91
N SER A 579 5.16 -19.10 2.68
CA SER A 579 5.63 -18.42 1.48
C SER A 579 4.78 -17.18 1.24
N ALA A 580 5.41 -16.03 1.31
CA ALA A 580 4.80 -14.71 1.17
C ALA A 580 3.85 -14.55 -0.05
N PRO A 581 2.87 -13.63 0.00
CA PRO A 581 2.02 -13.31 -1.15
C PRO A 581 2.84 -12.65 -2.26
N GLY A 582 3.36 -13.47 -3.18
CA GLY A 582 4.23 -13.02 -4.26
C GLY A 582 4.49 -14.13 -5.28
N GLY A 583 3.64 -14.23 -6.31
CA GLY A 583 3.72 -15.29 -7.31
C GLY A 583 4.98 -15.24 -8.18
N ALA A 584 6.00 -16.03 -7.83
CA ALA A 584 7.16 -16.30 -8.66
C ALA A 584 7.75 -17.71 -8.42
N SER A 585 7.54 -18.62 -9.39
CA SER A 585 8.61 -19.44 -10.00
C SER A 585 8.04 -20.75 -10.57
N LEU A 586 7.90 -20.80 -11.89
CA LEU A 586 8.15 -22.00 -12.69
C LEU A 586 8.52 -21.54 -14.11
N GLU A 587 9.47 -22.24 -14.71
CA GLU A 587 10.16 -21.97 -15.99
C GLU A 587 11.23 -20.84 -15.96
N ARG A 588 12.50 -21.27 -15.96
CA ARG A 588 13.67 -20.50 -16.41
C ARG A 588 14.19 -21.12 -17.70
N THR A 589 14.37 -20.30 -18.74
CA THR A 589 15.50 -20.39 -19.68
C THR A 589 15.67 -19.06 -20.42
N ALA A 590 16.93 -18.66 -20.66
CA ALA A 590 17.40 -17.42 -21.30
C ALA A 590 17.21 -16.07 -20.52
N PRO A 591 18.22 -15.17 -20.52
CA PRO A 591 18.14 -13.84 -19.89
C PRO A 591 17.87 -12.70 -20.89
N PRO A 592 17.01 -11.74 -20.55
CA PRO A 592 17.01 -10.38 -21.14
C PRO A 592 16.98 -9.28 -20.04
N PRO A 593 17.03 -7.96 -20.35
CA PRO A 593 17.94 -7.05 -19.64
C PRO A 593 17.27 -6.00 -18.72
N LEU A 594 18.11 -5.07 -18.26
CA LEU A 594 17.87 -3.94 -17.36
C LEU A 594 16.59 -3.12 -17.60
N GLY A 595 15.84 -2.91 -16.50
CA GLY A 595 15.23 -1.63 -16.15
C GLY A 595 13.85 -1.27 -16.72
N SER A 596 12.83 -1.12 -15.85
CA SER A 596 11.98 0.10 -15.82
C SER A 596 11.07 0.20 -14.58
N ARG A 597 11.12 1.39 -13.99
CA ARG A 597 10.38 1.98 -12.86
C ARG A 597 8.86 1.67 -12.74
N ARG A 598 8.39 1.51 -11.49
CA ARG A 598 7.10 2.03 -10.93
C ARG A 598 7.20 1.99 -9.40
N SER A 599 7.11 3.12 -8.68
CA SER A 599 5.89 3.86 -8.32
C SER A 599 5.00 3.11 -7.32
N THR A 600 5.25 3.32 -6.02
CA THR A 600 4.36 2.93 -4.92
C THR A 600 4.00 4.16 -4.07
N ARG A 601 2.70 4.39 -3.91
CA ARG A 601 2.15 5.36 -2.95
C ARG A 601 0.95 4.68 -2.27
N ILE A 602 0.77 4.96 -0.98
CA ILE A 602 -0.46 4.78 -0.17
C ILE A 602 -0.62 3.46 0.63
N ARG A 603 -0.96 3.69 1.92
CA ARG A 603 -1.59 2.82 2.95
C ARG A 603 -0.83 1.63 3.55
N SER A 604 -0.36 1.86 4.78
CA SER A 604 -0.30 0.86 5.86
C SER A 604 -0.60 1.54 7.21
N ALA A 605 -1.89 1.51 7.54
CA ALA A 605 -2.49 1.53 8.87
C ALA A 605 -3.41 0.27 8.92
N GLU A 606 -3.82 -0.19 10.11
CA GLU A 606 -4.49 -1.50 10.34
C GLU A 606 -3.56 -2.73 10.18
N ALA A 607 -2.55 -2.87 11.06
CA ALA A 607 -1.87 -4.16 11.33
C ALA A 607 -0.93 -4.14 12.57
N VAL A 608 -1.27 -3.46 13.67
CA VAL A 608 -0.66 -3.72 15.01
C VAL A 608 -1.66 -3.36 16.12
N LYS A 609 -2.24 -4.37 16.76
CA LYS A 609 -2.81 -4.34 18.12
C LYS A 609 -2.84 -5.78 18.64
N GLU A 610 -2.80 -5.93 19.95
CA GLU A 610 -2.80 -7.20 20.71
C GLU A 610 -1.49 -8.03 20.66
N GLU A 611 -0.56 -7.71 21.57
CA GLU A 611 0.05 -8.69 22.49
C GLU A 611 0.29 -7.97 23.84
N GLU A 612 -0.39 -8.40 24.92
CA GLU A 612 -0.05 -8.06 26.31
C GLU A 612 0.47 -9.33 27.02
N PRO A 613 1.52 -9.24 27.86
CA PRO A 613 2.03 -10.38 28.59
C PRO A 613 1.21 -10.67 29.85
N VAL A 614 0.67 -11.89 29.95
CA VAL A 614 0.01 -12.39 31.17
C VAL A 614 1.08 -12.93 32.14
N PRO A 615 1.06 -12.58 33.44
CA PRO A 615 2.07 -13.01 34.39
C PRO A 615 1.92 -14.48 34.80
N GLU A 616 3.05 -15.12 35.09
CA GLU A 616 3.17 -16.54 35.45
C GLU A 616 2.31 -16.92 36.68
N ARG A 617 1.66 -18.09 36.58
CA ARG A 617 1.18 -18.83 37.74
C ARG A 617 1.32 -20.33 37.51
N ASN A 618 1.97 -21.00 38.45
CA ASN A 618 2.34 -22.39 38.38
C ASN A 618 1.17 -23.38 38.51
N GLU A 619 1.49 -24.59 38.02
CA GLU A 619 1.09 -25.92 38.51
C GLU A 619 -0.22 -26.58 38.01
N ASP A 620 -0.01 -27.85 37.68
CA ASP A 620 -0.91 -29.01 37.58
C ASP A 620 -1.80 -29.25 36.34
N HIS A 621 -1.29 -30.17 35.49
CA HIS A 621 -1.98 -31.33 34.90
C HIS A 621 -3.50 -31.26 34.65
N GLU A 622 -3.93 -31.24 33.37
CA GLU A 622 -4.44 -32.45 32.68
C GLU A 622 -4.83 -32.21 31.21
N ASP A 623 -4.65 -33.28 30.44
CA ASP A 623 -5.03 -33.60 29.05
C ASP A 623 -6.03 -32.67 28.31
N LYS A 624 -5.55 -31.99 27.25
CA LYS A 624 -6.37 -31.48 26.14
C LYS A 624 -5.70 -31.68 24.77
N SER A 625 -5.85 -32.90 24.27
CA SER A 625 -6.18 -33.24 22.88
C SER A 625 -5.98 -32.17 21.78
N VAL A 626 -5.08 -32.48 20.83
CA VAL A 626 -5.27 -32.32 19.37
C VAL A 626 -5.87 -30.98 18.91
N ASP A 627 -5.07 -29.91 18.93
CA ASP A 627 -5.39 -28.74 18.11
C ASP A 627 -5.04 -29.03 16.65
N HIS A 628 -6.08 -29.11 15.82
CA HIS A 628 -5.99 -29.40 14.39
C HIS A 628 -5.02 -28.44 13.67
N ALA A 629 -4.25 -28.97 12.72
CA ALA A 629 -3.57 -28.16 11.71
C ALA A 629 -4.62 -27.41 10.88
N GLN A 630 -4.98 -26.19 11.30
CA GLN A 630 -6.09 -25.43 10.73
C GLN A 630 -5.86 -25.16 9.24
N HIS A 631 -6.62 -25.85 8.40
CA HIS A 631 -6.63 -25.67 6.95
C HIS A 631 -7.14 -24.25 6.61
N LYS A 632 -6.22 -23.26 6.56
CA LYS A 632 -6.51 -21.86 6.22
C LYS A 632 -7.40 -21.78 4.96
N ARG A 633 -8.61 -21.21 5.11
CA ARG A 633 -9.62 -21.13 4.03
C ARG A 633 -9.02 -20.46 2.78
N PRO A 634 -9.37 -20.89 1.55
CA PRO A 634 -8.87 -20.25 0.33
C PRO A 634 -9.19 -18.76 0.26
N THR A 635 -10.36 -18.37 0.77
CA THR A 635 -10.85 -16.99 0.88
C THR A 635 -9.88 -16.09 1.64
N ASP A 636 -9.23 -16.60 2.70
CA ASP A 636 -8.32 -15.83 3.56
C ASP A 636 -6.92 -15.67 2.95
N ARG A 637 -6.53 -16.59 2.06
CA ARG A 637 -5.30 -16.47 1.24
C ARG A 637 -5.51 -15.67 -0.05
N ARG A 638 -6.74 -15.24 -0.34
CA ARG A 638 -7.12 -14.60 -1.60
C ARG A 638 -6.84 -13.11 -1.59
N GLU A 639 -6.11 -12.62 -2.60
CA GLU A 639 -5.93 -11.19 -2.80
C GLU A 639 -7.30 -10.53 -3.10
N GLN A 640 -7.71 -9.60 -2.22
CA GLN A 640 -9.07 -9.06 -2.25
C GLN A 640 -9.26 -8.07 -3.41
N LEU A 641 -10.43 -8.15 -4.07
CA LEU A 641 -10.82 -7.17 -5.10
C LEU A 641 -11.00 -5.73 -4.57
N THR A 642 -11.05 -5.56 -3.24
CA THR A 642 -11.40 -4.32 -2.55
C THR A 642 -10.20 -3.48 -2.14
N THR A 643 -9.03 -4.08 -1.91
CA THR A 643 -7.85 -3.42 -1.31
C THR A 643 -6.92 -2.75 -2.32
N LEU A 644 -7.13 -2.99 -3.63
CA LEU A 644 -6.21 -2.55 -4.67
C LEU A 644 -6.70 -1.31 -5.43
N SER A 645 -5.95 -0.22 -5.27
CA SER A 645 -5.92 0.90 -6.22
C SER A 645 -5.20 0.56 -7.55
N SER A 646 -4.64 -0.66 -7.67
CA SER A 646 -3.97 -1.14 -8.88
C SER A 646 -4.95 -1.83 -9.84
N SER A 647 -4.91 -1.45 -11.11
CA SER A 647 -5.85 -1.90 -12.15
C SER A 647 -5.56 -3.32 -12.69
N THR A 648 -5.12 -4.24 -11.85
CA THR A 648 -4.35 -5.43 -12.27
C THR A 648 -5.11 -6.74 -12.15
N ILE A 649 -6.04 -6.85 -11.18
CA ILE A 649 -6.87 -8.03 -10.93
C ILE A 649 -8.26 -7.84 -11.53
N VAL A 650 -8.74 -8.89 -12.19
CA VAL A 650 -10.03 -8.96 -12.86
C VAL A 650 -10.94 -9.94 -12.09
N PRO A 651 -12.21 -9.59 -11.83
CA PRO A 651 -13.20 -10.54 -11.32
C PRO A 651 -13.34 -11.75 -12.23
N PHE A 652 -13.17 -12.95 -11.66
CA PHE A 652 -13.35 -14.19 -12.40
C PHE A 652 -14.83 -14.60 -12.41
N ILE A 653 -15.32 -15.01 -13.58
CA ILE A 653 -16.68 -15.52 -13.78
C ILE A 653 -16.55 -16.85 -14.52
N CYS A 654 -17.04 -17.94 -13.93
CA CYS A 654 -16.87 -19.29 -14.48
C CYS A 654 -17.79 -19.56 -15.69
N SER A 655 -17.45 -20.58 -16.48
CA SER A 655 -18.23 -20.98 -17.67
C SER A 655 -19.71 -21.22 -17.39
N SER A 656 -20.08 -21.73 -16.21
CA SER A 656 -21.49 -21.96 -15.84
C SER A 656 -22.27 -20.64 -15.72
N CYS A 657 -21.70 -19.64 -15.04
CA CYS A 657 -22.31 -18.31 -14.92
C CYS A 657 -22.36 -17.57 -16.25
N VAL A 658 -21.31 -17.68 -17.08
CA VAL A 658 -21.33 -17.17 -18.47
C VAL A 658 -22.43 -17.85 -19.27
N ASN A 659 -22.62 -19.16 -19.13
CA ASN A 659 -23.65 -19.90 -19.85
C ASN A 659 -25.08 -19.59 -19.42
N LYS A 660 -25.33 -19.30 -18.14
CA LYS A 660 -26.62 -18.75 -17.68
C LYS A 660 -26.88 -17.38 -18.30
N LEU A 661 -25.87 -16.51 -18.29
CA LEU A 661 -25.93 -15.18 -18.89
C LEU A 661 -26.16 -15.23 -20.41
N GLU A 662 -25.55 -16.19 -21.11
CA GLU A 662 -25.76 -16.39 -22.54
C GLU A 662 -27.21 -16.81 -22.85
N THR A 663 -27.80 -17.69 -22.04
CA THR A 663 -29.21 -18.09 -22.16
C THR A 663 -30.14 -16.88 -21.99
N GLU A 664 -29.92 -16.03 -20.97
CA GLU A 664 -30.69 -14.78 -20.78
C GLU A 664 -30.61 -13.86 -22.01
N LEU A 665 -29.41 -13.69 -22.57
CA LEU A 665 -29.20 -12.86 -23.75
C LEU A 665 -29.92 -13.46 -24.98
N ARG A 666 -29.73 -14.75 -25.26
CA ARG A 666 -30.37 -15.45 -26.38
C ARG A 666 -31.90 -15.39 -26.32
N TRP A 667 -32.48 -15.43 -25.13
CA TRP A 667 -33.92 -15.24 -24.94
C TRP A 667 -34.37 -13.82 -25.33
N LYS A 668 -33.59 -12.78 -25.01
CA LYS A 668 -33.83 -11.39 -25.42
C LYS A 668 -33.53 -11.10 -26.90
N PHE A 669 -32.74 -11.96 -27.56
CA PHE A 669 -32.34 -11.80 -28.96
C PHE A 669 -33.51 -11.86 -29.95
N VAL A 670 -34.45 -12.78 -29.74
CA VAL A 670 -35.58 -12.96 -30.67
C VAL A 670 -36.50 -11.72 -30.72
N PRO A 671 -36.97 -11.15 -29.58
CA PRO A 671 -37.73 -9.89 -29.59
C PRO A 671 -36.99 -8.70 -30.22
N GLU A 672 -35.68 -8.56 -30.00
CA GLU A 672 -34.91 -7.47 -30.63
C GLU A 672 -34.75 -7.66 -32.15
N LEU A 673 -34.57 -8.90 -32.62
CA LEU A 673 -34.56 -9.22 -34.05
C LEU A 673 -35.91 -8.93 -34.71
N GLU A 674 -37.02 -9.29 -34.06
CA GLU A 674 -38.38 -8.95 -34.52
C GLU A 674 -38.56 -7.43 -34.66
N ALA A 675 -38.19 -6.66 -33.62
CA ALA A 675 -38.28 -5.20 -33.63
C ALA A 675 -37.42 -4.58 -34.75
N LEU A 676 -36.19 -5.09 -34.94
CA LEU A 676 -35.27 -4.66 -35.99
C LEU A 676 -35.83 -4.95 -37.39
N ARG A 677 -36.39 -6.14 -37.62
CA ARG A 677 -36.99 -6.51 -38.90
C ARG A 677 -38.29 -5.75 -39.18
N LEU A 678 -39.11 -5.50 -38.17
CA LEU A 678 -40.30 -4.63 -38.28
C LEU A 678 -39.93 -3.19 -38.66
N LYS A 679 -38.83 -2.66 -38.10
CA LYS A 679 -38.27 -1.35 -38.48
C LYS A 679 -37.76 -1.34 -39.92
N GLN A 680 -37.07 -2.41 -40.36
CA GLN A 680 -36.63 -2.57 -41.76
C GLN A 680 -37.81 -2.62 -42.73
N ARG A 681 -38.90 -3.32 -42.37
CA ARG A 681 -40.14 -3.38 -43.14
C ARG A 681 -40.81 -2.01 -43.26
N LYS A 682 -41.05 -1.31 -42.14
CA LYS A 682 -41.63 0.06 -42.16
C LYS A 682 -40.80 0.99 -43.06
N GLY A 683 -39.47 0.94 -42.96
CA GLY A 683 -38.57 1.71 -43.81
C GLY A 683 -38.51 1.25 -45.27
N TYR A 684 -38.97 0.05 -45.61
CA TYR A 684 -39.18 -0.39 -47.00
C TYR A 684 -40.55 0.11 -47.52
N ASP A 685 -41.61 -0.08 -46.75
CA ASP A 685 -42.97 0.37 -47.08
C ASP A 685 -43.03 1.90 -47.28
N ASP A 686 -42.32 2.68 -46.46
CA ASP A 686 -42.19 4.13 -46.64
C ASP A 686 -41.41 4.51 -47.90
N ARG A 687 -40.40 3.74 -48.30
CA ARG A 687 -39.65 3.96 -49.55
C ARG A 687 -40.52 3.63 -50.76
N GLU A 688 -41.28 2.55 -50.72
CA GLU A 688 -42.27 2.21 -51.75
C GLU A 688 -43.41 3.23 -51.82
N ARG A 689 -43.94 3.72 -50.69
CA ARG A 689 -44.91 4.83 -50.66
C ARG A 689 -44.36 6.10 -51.30
N ARG A 690 -43.13 6.51 -50.96
CA ARG A 690 -42.46 7.67 -51.57
C ARG A 690 -42.23 7.47 -53.07
N LYS A 691 -41.85 6.27 -53.51
CA LYS A 691 -41.67 5.93 -54.93
C LYS A 691 -42.99 5.97 -55.70
N LYS A 692 -44.06 5.39 -55.16
CA LYS A 692 -45.41 5.47 -55.74
C LYS A 692 -45.93 6.90 -55.79
N LYS A 693 -45.71 7.71 -54.75
CA LYS A 693 -46.06 9.14 -54.77
C LYS A 693 -45.30 9.89 -55.87
N LYS A 694 -43.98 9.71 -55.98
CA LYS A 694 -43.18 10.30 -57.05
C LYS A 694 -43.64 9.87 -58.45
N LEU A 695 -43.94 8.57 -58.65
CA LEU A 695 -44.45 8.07 -59.93
C LEU A 695 -45.82 8.67 -60.28
N ALA A 696 -46.71 8.82 -59.29
CA ALA A 696 -47.98 9.52 -59.47
C ALA A 696 -47.77 11.00 -59.80
N GLU A 697 -46.93 11.72 -59.04
CA GLU A 697 -46.57 13.13 -59.30
C GLU A 697 -45.99 13.31 -60.71
N THR A 698 -45.11 12.43 -61.18
CA THR A 698 -44.59 12.47 -62.56
C THR A 698 -45.65 12.13 -63.61
N ALA A 699 -46.60 11.25 -63.30
CA ALA A 699 -47.70 10.94 -64.22
C ALA A 699 -48.68 12.12 -64.33
N THR A 700 -49.02 12.78 -63.22
CA THR A 700 -49.85 14.00 -63.23
C THR A 700 -49.14 15.15 -63.94
N ALA A 701 -47.82 15.32 -63.74
CA ALA A 701 -47.04 16.32 -64.46
C ALA A 701 -46.95 16.01 -65.97
N ALA A 702 -46.86 14.75 -66.37
CA ALA A 702 -46.89 14.35 -67.78
C ALA A 702 -48.26 14.61 -68.43
N ILE A 703 -49.36 14.51 -67.68
CA ILE A 703 -50.71 14.86 -68.15
C ILE A 703 -50.88 16.38 -68.26
N LEU A 704 -50.29 17.16 -67.35
CA LEU A 704 -50.37 18.63 -67.35
C LEU A 704 -49.43 19.33 -68.36
N ASN A 705 -48.43 18.61 -68.91
CA ASN A 705 -47.54 19.10 -69.96
C ASN A 705 -48.04 18.80 -71.39
N ILE A 706 -49.28 18.35 -71.56
CA ILE A 706 -49.94 18.27 -72.86
C ILE A 706 -50.52 19.65 -73.20
N ASP A 707 -49.63 20.63 -73.44
CA ASP A 707 -49.87 21.89 -74.19
C ASP A 707 -48.61 22.78 -74.13
N THR A 708 -47.50 22.31 -74.70
CA THR A 708 -46.39 23.20 -75.08
C THR A 708 -45.61 22.62 -76.26
N GLU A 709 -45.60 23.34 -77.38
CA GLU A 709 -44.93 22.93 -78.62
C GLU A 709 -43.40 22.84 -78.47
N PRO A 710 -42.72 21.99 -79.26
CA PRO A 710 -41.28 21.81 -79.19
C PRO A 710 -40.52 22.88 -80.00
N PRO A 711 -39.44 23.49 -79.47
CA PRO A 711 -38.47 24.17 -80.30
C PRO A 711 -37.62 23.17 -81.09
N GLN A 712 -37.44 23.43 -82.38
CA GLN A 712 -36.64 22.62 -83.31
C GLN A 712 -35.12 22.95 -83.22
N ASN A 713 -34.28 22.03 -83.72
CA ASN A 713 -32.83 22.22 -84.04
C ASN A 713 -31.91 22.52 -82.82
N SER A 714 -30.60 22.26 -82.75
CA SER A 714 -29.57 21.47 -83.48
C SER A 714 -28.24 21.61 -82.67
N SER A 715 -27.10 20.94 -82.85
CA SER A 715 -26.62 19.71 -83.53
C SER A 715 -25.23 19.36 -82.95
N GLY A 716 -24.59 18.24 -83.34
CA GLY A 716 -23.24 17.84 -82.90
C GLY A 716 -23.29 16.79 -81.76
N SER A 717 -23.02 15.49 -81.95
CA SER A 717 -21.91 14.78 -82.63
C SER A 717 -20.58 14.83 -81.89
N SER A 718 -20.18 13.71 -81.24
CA SER A 718 -18.88 13.04 -81.43
C SER A 718 -18.66 11.86 -80.46
N TYR A 719 -18.04 10.80 -80.99
CA TYR A 719 -17.22 9.75 -80.35
C TYR A 719 -16.37 10.22 -79.14
N GLY A 720 -15.92 9.38 -78.19
CA GLY A 720 -16.10 7.94 -77.98
C GLY A 720 -14.91 7.27 -77.23
N SER A 721 -15.16 6.16 -76.52
CA SER A 721 -14.20 5.10 -76.08
C SER A 721 -13.21 5.28 -74.90
N SER A 722 -13.04 4.15 -74.19
CA SER A 722 -11.83 3.62 -73.47
C SER A 722 -11.42 4.03 -72.04
N PHE A 723 -11.58 3.07 -71.11
CA PHE A 723 -10.60 2.57 -70.11
C PHE A 723 -9.46 3.49 -69.60
N SER A 724 -9.35 3.68 -68.27
CA SER A 724 -8.39 2.91 -67.43
C SER A 724 -8.39 3.25 -65.92
N ALA A 725 -7.99 2.22 -65.15
CA ALA A 725 -7.56 2.08 -63.75
C ALA A 725 -7.45 3.29 -62.78
N SER A 726 -7.86 3.01 -61.52
CA SER A 726 -7.52 3.73 -60.28
C SER A 726 -5.99 3.81 -60.02
N PRO A 727 -5.56 4.62 -59.04
CA PRO A 727 -5.37 4.05 -57.70
C PRO A 727 -6.05 4.82 -56.56
N ALA A 728 -6.26 4.14 -55.44
CA ALA A 728 -7.00 4.63 -54.28
C ALA A 728 -6.11 5.29 -53.21
N GLN A 729 -6.68 6.20 -52.44
CA GLN A 729 -6.20 6.60 -51.11
C GLN A 729 -7.39 6.74 -50.13
N PRO A 730 -7.14 6.71 -48.80
CA PRO A 730 -7.96 5.89 -47.90
C PRO A 730 -9.20 6.57 -47.32
N ALA A 731 -10.18 5.73 -46.96
CA ALA A 731 -11.40 6.16 -46.28
C ALA A 731 -11.15 6.57 -44.83
N GLN A 732 -11.78 7.68 -44.42
CA GLN A 732 -11.91 8.07 -43.01
C GLN A 732 -12.98 7.20 -42.31
N PRO A 733 -12.84 6.89 -41.01
CA PRO A 733 -13.78 6.05 -40.28
C PRO A 733 -15.09 6.79 -39.97
N PHE A 734 -16.23 6.16 -40.28
CA PHE A 734 -17.56 6.65 -39.92
C PHE A 734 -17.75 6.68 -38.40
N SER A 735 -18.23 7.82 -37.88
CA SER A 735 -18.61 7.98 -36.48
C SER A 735 -19.92 7.25 -36.17
N ALA A 736 -19.99 6.56 -35.03
CA ALA A 736 -21.19 5.84 -34.59
C ALA A 736 -22.29 6.81 -34.09
N PRO A 737 -23.58 6.56 -34.37
CA PRO A 737 -24.66 7.43 -33.91
C PRO A 737 -25.17 7.09 -32.50
N GLY A 738 -25.07 8.06 -31.60
CA GLY A 738 -26.09 8.38 -30.59
C GLY A 738 -26.46 7.33 -29.53
N THR A 739 -25.85 7.44 -28.36
CA THR A 739 -26.37 6.85 -27.12
C THR A 739 -27.72 7.48 -26.75
N ILE A 740 -28.79 6.68 -26.68
CA ILE A 740 -30.08 7.13 -26.15
C ILE A 740 -30.00 7.14 -24.63
N GLN A 741 -30.22 8.31 -24.02
CA GLN A 741 -30.45 8.42 -22.57
C GLN A 741 -31.90 8.06 -22.26
N LEU A 742 -32.09 7.13 -21.32
CA LEU A 742 -33.39 6.88 -20.68
C LEU A 742 -33.53 7.82 -19.48
N GLN A 743 -34.43 8.79 -19.57
CA GLN A 743 -34.90 9.56 -18.42
C GLN A 743 -35.97 8.73 -17.69
N THR A 744 -35.82 8.56 -16.38
CA THR A 744 -36.85 8.02 -15.50
C THR A 744 -37.55 9.16 -14.77
N THR A 745 -38.84 9.35 -15.05
CA THR A 745 -39.73 10.20 -14.23
C THR A 745 -40.23 9.41 -13.02
N PRO A 746 -40.36 10.02 -11.82
CA PRO A 746 -40.97 9.39 -10.66
C PRO A 746 -42.50 9.34 -10.81
N ALA A 747 -43.15 8.40 -10.12
CA ALA A 747 -44.60 8.30 -10.03
C ALA A 747 -45.06 8.35 -8.56
N ASP A 748 -45.91 9.33 -8.28
CA ASP A 748 -47.01 9.42 -7.33
C ASP A 748 -46.95 8.73 -5.95
N GLU A 749 -47.08 9.56 -4.93
CA GLU A 749 -47.51 9.20 -3.57
C GLU A 749 -48.99 8.79 -3.52
N PRO A 750 -49.40 7.84 -2.67
CA PRO A 750 -50.79 7.68 -2.27
C PRO A 750 -51.11 8.46 -0.98
N VAL A 751 -52.04 9.40 -1.07
CA VAL A 751 -52.64 10.09 0.09
C VAL A 751 -53.66 9.19 0.78
N GLN A 752 -53.40 8.77 2.01
CA GLN A 752 -54.41 8.48 3.05
C GLN A 752 -53.85 8.81 4.45
N GLY A 753 -54.63 9.29 5.41
CA GLY A 753 -56.04 9.64 5.30
C GLY A 753 -56.95 9.35 6.49
N THR A 754 -56.42 8.95 7.66
CA THR A 754 -57.06 8.95 9.00
C THR A 754 -56.01 8.63 10.05
#